data_AF-A0A4Q5RGN9-F1
#
_entry.id   AF-A0A4Q5RGN9-F1
#
_cell.length_a   1.000
_cell.length_b   1.000
_cell.length_c   1.000
_cell.angle_alpha   90.00
_cell.angle_beta   90.00
_cell.angle_gamma   90.00
#
_symmetry.space_group_name_H-M   'P 1'
#
loop_
_entity.id
_entity.type
_entity.pdbx_description
1 polymer ?
#
loop_
_entity_poly.entity_id
_entity_poly.type
_entity_poly.pdbx_seq_one_letter_code
_entity_poly.pdbx_strand_id
1 'polypeptide(L)'
;MELRWAYVRNGLCLLNMEHHIRWMLFLPMFFTLVCSNAAELHWDGEGNDGLWQNAINWSTNTMPAIGDEVVFDNLYQSGSYSVTIATGSGLISPGSIRITPSGANSITLIIPASNTEAPALRCSGAIYGLVLDRGAIFVNESGAAAGATVEISDSIRINNGGRYIHRTPRSHAETIRSLSRAPGTEVGEFEFGIPVASSTISLSGQVFGRLRLGAGPNGSINYTGTGTNGLTIRSDLEILPGVNLTLNLEGTMLIRQNLIHDGGVLNLGSTARKLVVEVGGNILQSATSIITESGMARPEITLSGNSIQELNIRGNITNEVGLNVNNAAGVILRSDLSLPYKLKLENGCIKTDEHLLSLQTQALLEVSAVNSASFVNGRLEKKGLVNATFMFPVGSGETRRWLQLHSATGDFTAEYIRADPRLLSSDYGIGIAHVSSIEYWKITGSGPAPGAIVELSFDNVNSGGITDLDNLRVAWLNSTNWQSAGNTGTTGSAGSAGSVSSTMQVWASGQAVQYSLASNAANQNPLPIVWKNFRAIANGEVVKLEWMAESETGLYYQLEKSFDGVLFSYVNNVHSKYGVSNYYYTDRVETIDRGLNPTQLFYRISMIKPDSSRSLSKIVRVQFDNDIIITPRNLQYNPTTFLSSGLLKMNFPDLRNIQYVLTIVDISGRVLYKGMISVINGKVYTRISLGVLSNMPVFIQLRDRIGNKFTQKIMVTGI
;
A
#
# COMPACT_ATOMS: atom_id res chain seq x y z
N MET A 1 48.52 24.73 -7.72
CA MET A 1 49.40 25.57 -6.89
C MET A 1 50.54 26.05 -7.78
N GLU A 2 50.30 27.14 -8.51
CA GLU A 2 51.32 27.95 -9.20
C GLU A 2 50.86 29.41 -9.12
N LEU A 3 51.78 30.37 -9.27
CA LEU A 3 51.70 31.66 -8.56
C LEU A 3 52.28 32.83 -9.38
N ARG A 4 51.88 34.07 -9.00
CA ARG A 4 52.28 35.41 -9.53
C ARG A 4 51.51 35.79 -10.81
N TRP A 5 51.14 37.05 -11.07
CA TRP A 5 51.69 38.40 -10.75
C TRP A 5 50.53 39.39 -10.41
N ALA A 6 50.65 40.60 -9.84
CA ALA A 6 51.72 41.36 -9.14
C ALA A 6 51.13 42.60 -8.38
N TYR A 7 52.00 43.44 -7.80
CA TYR A 7 51.76 44.52 -6.79
C TYR A 7 52.58 45.79 -7.19
N VAL A 8 52.29 47.06 -6.81
CA VAL A 8 51.15 47.69 -6.08
C VAL A 8 51.14 49.24 -6.27
N ARG A 9 50.26 49.97 -5.54
CA ARG A 9 50.12 51.44 -5.27
C ARG A 9 51.40 52.34 -5.40
N ASN A 10 51.34 53.67 -5.61
CA ASN A 10 50.87 54.74 -4.66
C ASN A 10 51.12 56.20 -5.18
N GLY A 11 50.43 57.21 -4.60
CA GLY A 11 50.72 58.68 -4.69
C GLY A 11 49.45 59.54 -4.88
N LEU A 12 48.97 60.46 -4.01
CA LEU A 12 49.51 61.74 -3.44
C LEU A 12 49.84 62.81 -4.52
N CYS A 13 49.49 64.12 -4.41
CA CYS A 13 48.80 64.92 -3.38
C CYS A 13 48.21 66.27 -3.92
N LEU A 14 47.32 66.90 -3.14
CA LEU A 14 46.82 68.32 -3.08
C LEU A 14 47.34 69.42 -4.05
N LEU A 15 46.42 70.31 -4.51
CA LEU A 15 46.47 71.78 -4.27
C LEU A 15 45.19 72.56 -4.71
N ASN A 16 44.97 73.73 -4.10
CA ASN A 16 43.80 74.63 -4.23
C ASN A 16 43.82 75.53 -5.48
N MET A 17 42.65 76.03 -5.91
CA MET A 17 42.42 77.46 -6.22
C MET A 17 40.92 77.83 -6.26
N GLU A 18 40.57 79.10 -6.00
CA GLU A 18 39.21 79.60 -5.80
C GLU A 18 38.62 80.38 -6.99
N HIS A 19 37.32 80.72 -6.87
CA HIS A 19 36.66 81.95 -7.36
C HIS A 19 36.35 82.15 -8.88
N HIS A 20 35.08 81.96 -9.30
CA HIS A 20 34.08 83.06 -9.48
C HIS A 20 32.81 82.68 -10.30
N ILE A 21 31.64 82.86 -9.67
CA ILE A 21 30.39 83.49 -10.17
C ILE A 21 29.83 83.11 -11.58
N ARG A 22 28.65 82.47 -11.63
CA ARG A 22 27.41 83.02 -12.23
C ARG A 22 26.14 82.22 -11.89
N TRP A 23 25.00 82.91 -11.92
CA TRP A 23 23.68 82.41 -11.53
C TRP A 23 23.00 81.60 -12.65
N MET A 24 22.32 80.50 -12.30
CA MET A 24 21.08 80.05 -12.96
C MET A 24 20.20 79.31 -11.94
N LEU A 25 18.91 79.66 -11.89
CA LEU A 25 17.94 78.94 -11.07
C LEU A 25 17.72 77.52 -11.63
N PHE A 26 17.89 76.51 -10.79
CA PHE A 26 17.33 75.18 -11.02
C PHE A 26 16.31 74.88 -9.92
N LEU A 27 15.05 74.81 -10.32
CA LEU A 27 13.94 74.38 -9.47
C LEU A 27 14.07 72.85 -9.26
N PRO A 28 14.21 72.34 -8.03
CA PRO A 28 14.24 70.91 -7.81
C PRO A 28 12.83 70.34 -7.99
N MET A 29 12.58 69.77 -9.16
CA MET A 29 11.36 69.03 -9.46
C MET A 29 11.36 67.77 -8.59
N PHE A 30 10.64 67.82 -7.46
CA PHE A 30 10.42 66.66 -6.59
C PHE A 30 9.60 65.61 -7.36
N PHE A 31 10.29 64.73 -8.08
CA PHE A 31 9.73 63.43 -8.48
C PHE A 31 9.55 62.61 -7.20
N THR A 32 8.37 62.70 -6.59
CA THR A 32 7.93 61.72 -5.60
C THR A 32 7.80 60.38 -6.30
N LEU A 33 8.83 59.55 -6.17
CA LEU A 33 8.75 58.11 -6.41
C LEU A 33 7.72 57.53 -5.45
N VAL A 34 6.47 57.48 -5.89
CA VAL A 34 5.42 56.70 -5.24
C VAL A 34 5.75 55.25 -5.51
N CYS A 35 6.51 54.63 -4.61
CA CYS A 35 6.51 53.18 -4.48
C CYS A 35 5.12 52.77 -4.00
N SER A 36 4.21 52.47 -4.93
CA SER A 36 2.98 51.75 -4.61
C SER A 36 3.39 50.36 -4.12
N ASN A 37 3.30 50.13 -2.82
CA ASN A 37 3.30 48.77 -2.30
C ASN A 37 2.11 48.03 -2.92
N ALA A 38 2.32 46.78 -3.33
CA ALA A 38 1.23 45.90 -3.71
C ALA A 38 0.20 45.84 -2.57
N ALA A 39 -1.07 46.08 -2.89
CA ALA A 39 -2.15 45.95 -1.94
C ALA A 39 -2.67 44.50 -1.93
N GLU A 40 -3.16 44.04 -0.78
CA GLU A 40 -3.97 42.82 -0.69
C GLU A 40 -5.45 43.23 -0.85
N LEU A 41 -6.12 42.72 -1.88
CA LEU A 41 -7.54 42.99 -2.15
C LEU A 41 -8.37 41.71 -2.00
N HIS A 42 -9.43 41.81 -1.22
CA HIS A 42 -10.38 40.73 -0.99
C HIS A 42 -11.64 40.94 -1.83
N TRP A 43 -12.20 39.84 -2.30
CA TRP A 43 -13.54 39.83 -2.91
C TRP A 43 -14.62 39.86 -1.83
N ASP A 44 -15.57 40.79 -1.95
CA ASP A 44 -16.75 40.88 -1.07
C ASP A 44 -18.08 40.60 -1.79
N GLY A 45 -18.13 40.84 -3.10
CA GLY A 45 -19.29 40.58 -3.93
C GLY A 45 -20.48 41.52 -3.70
N GLU A 46 -20.30 42.73 -3.13
CA GLU A 46 -21.43 43.64 -2.82
C GLU A 46 -22.26 44.06 -4.06
N GLY A 47 -21.66 44.02 -5.26
CA GLY A 47 -22.34 44.27 -6.53
C GLY A 47 -23.27 43.13 -6.99
N ASN A 48 -23.17 41.94 -6.40
CA ASN A 48 -24.05 40.78 -6.61
C ASN A 48 -24.23 40.35 -8.10
N ASP A 49 -23.22 40.58 -8.94
CA ASP A 49 -23.18 40.17 -10.35
C ASP A 49 -22.15 39.08 -10.66
N GLY A 50 -21.22 38.81 -9.74
CA GLY A 50 -20.13 37.85 -9.93
C GLY A 50 -19.06 38.30 -10.93
N LEU A 51 -19.01 39.59 -11.30
CA LEU A 51 -18.12 40.12 -12.33
C LEU A 51 -16.87 40.75 -11.72
N TRP A 52 -15.69 40.28 -12.13
CA TRP A 52 -14.40 40.83 -11.69
C TRP A 52 -14.34 42.35 -11.91
N GLN A 53 -14.88 42.86 -13.02
CA GLN A 53 -14.76 44.26 -13.46
C GLN A 53 -15.64 45.26 -12.71
N ASN A 54 -16.56 44.78 -11.87
CA ASN A 54 -17.36 45.67 -11.05
C ASN A 54 -16.55 46.01 -9.78
N ALA A 55 -16.11 47.28 -9.69
CA ALA A 55 -15.29 47.78 -8.60
C ALA A 55 -15.96 47.62 -7.21
N ILE A 56 -17.30 47.52 -7.17
CA ILE A 56 -18.09 47.35 -5.94
C ILE A 56 -17.92 45.93 -5.34
N ASN A 57 -17.46 44.93 -6.10
CA ASN A 57 -17.23 43.57 -5.58
C ASN A 57 -15.88 43.39 -4.85
N TRP A 58 -15.17 44.48 -4.58
CA TRP A 58 -13.84 44.47 -3.96
C TRP A 58 -13.86 45.27 -2.67
N SER A 59 -13.19 44.77 -1.63
CA SER A 59 -13.18 45.33 -0.27
C SER A 59 -12.72 46.79 -0.14
N THR A 60 -12.08 47.34 -1.18
CA THR A 60 -11.62 48.74 -1.27
C THR A 60 -12.52 49.60 -2.17
N ASN A 61 -13.58 49.04 -2.74
CA ASN A 61 -14.40 49.59 -3.82
C ASN A 61 -13.58 50.01 -5.06
N THR A 62 -12.46 49.32 -5.32
CA THR A 62 -11.56 49.58 -6.45
C THR A 62 -11.08 48.28 -7.09
N MET A 63 -10.91 48.32 -8.42
CA MET A 63 -10.30 47.24 -9.19
C MET A 63 -8.86 46.92 -8.75
N PRO A 64 -8.46 45.63 -8.60
CA PRO A 64 -7.07 45.25 -8.41
C PRO A 64 -6.16 45.75 -9.54
N ALA A 65 -5.02 46.33 -9.17
CA ALA A 65 -4.02 46.89 -10.07
C ALA A 65 -2.88 45.90 -10.35
N ILE A 66 -1.89 46.34 -11.14
CA ILE A 66 -0.72 45.53 -11.46
C ILE A 66 0.19 45.42 -10.23
N GLY A 67 0.48 44.19 -9.84
CA GLY A 67 1.31 43.86 -8.68
C GLY A 67 0.52 43.49 -7.41
N ASP A 68 -0.77 43.80 -7.34
CA ASP A 68 -1.62 43.51 -6.17
C ASP A 68 -1.82 42.01 -5.92
N GLU A 69 -1.98 41.64 -4.65
CA GLU A 69 -2.34 40.29 -4.22
C GLU A 69 -3.86 40.17 -4.12
N VAL A 70 -4.46 39.31 -4.95
CA VAL A 70 -5.91 39.11 -4.99
C VAL A 70 -6.29 37.87 -4.20
N VAL A 71 -7.18 38.03 -3.23
CA VAL A 71 -7.68 36.95 -2.36
C VAL A 71 -9.18 36.72 -2.59
N PHE A 72 -9.52 35.46 -2.88
CA PHE A 72 -10.87 34.95 -2.89
C PHE A 72 -11.06 33.98 -1.73
N ASP A 73 -11.70 34.42 -0.66
CA ASP A 73 -11.96 33.63 0.54
C ASP A 73 -13.43 33.77 1.00
N ASN A 74 -13.71 33.41 2.25
CA ASN A 74 -15.03 33.57 2.87
C ASN A 74 -15.06 34.60 4.01
N LEU A 75 -14.18 35.61 3.99
CA LEU A 75 -14.14 36.67 5.00
C LEU A 75 -15.38 37.57 4.92
N TYR A 76 -15.76 37.98 3.70
CA TYR A 76 -16.90 38.86 3.43
C TYR A 76 -18.09 38.09 2.83
N GLN A 77 -17.85 37.23 1.84
CA GLN A 77 -18.90 36.41 1.22
C GLN A 77 -18.98 35.02 1.84
N SER A 78 -20.05 34.74 2.60
CA SER A 78 -20.28 33.42 3.20
C SER A 78 -20.77 32.39 2.17
N GLY A 79 -20.13 31.21 2.12
CA GLY A 79 -20.59 30.07 1.31
C GLY A 79 -19.82 29.91 -0.01
N SER A 80 -20.33 29.06 -0.91
CA SER A 80 -19.76 28.88 -2.24
C SER A 80 -20.18 30.00 -3.19
N TYR A 81 -19.24 30.50 -4.02
CA TYR A 81 -19.51 31.53 -5.03
C TYR A 81 -18.60 31.38 -6.26
N SER A 82 -18.92 32.14 -7.31
CA SER A 82 -18.19 32.15 -8.58
C SER A 82 -17.90 33.58 -9.04
N VAL A 83 -16.72 33.80 -9.60
CA VAL A 83 -16.25 35.08 -10.13
C VAL A 83 -15.83 34.90 -11.60
N THR A 84 -16.30 35.80 -12.45
CA THR A 84 -16.07 35.76 -13.90
C THR A 84 -15.23 36.94 -14.35
N ILE A 85 -14.15 36.66 -15.07
CA ILE A 85 -13.26 37.65 -15.71
C ILE A 85 -13.96 38.20 -16.97
N ALA A 86 -13.59 39.41 -17.40
CA ALA A 86 -14.27 40.18 -18.45
C ALA A 86 -14.53 39.38 -19.74
N THR A 87 -15.55 39.82 -20.47
CA THR A 87 -15.80 39.41 -21.86
C THR A 87 -14.99 40.27 -22.84
N GLY A 88 -14.88 39.84 -24.10
CA GLY A 88 -14.12 40.55 -25.13
C GLY A 88 -12.61 40.56 -24.84
N SER A 89 -11.96 41.69 -25.13
CA SER A 89 -10.51 41.91 -24.97
C SER A 89 -10.09 42.25 -23.53
N GLY A 90 -10.68 41.57 -22.54
CA GLY A 90 -10.51 41.87 -21.12
C GLY A 90 -9.33 41.13 -20.48
N LEU A 91 -8.17 41.77 -20.41
CA LEU A 91 -7.01 41.31 -19.63
C LEU A 91 -7.11 41.77 -18.16
N ILE A 92 -6.84 40.87 -17.22
CA ILE A 92 -6.52 41.22 -15.82
C ILE A 92 -5.06 40.88 -15.51
N SER A 93 -4.37 41.73 -14.73
CA SER A 93 -2.91 41.64 -14.53
C SER A 93 -2.42 41.79 -13.08
N PRO A 94 -2.97 41.06 -12.09
CA PRO A 94 -2.54 41.16 -10.69
C PRO A 94 -1.07 40.71 -10.47
N GLY A 95 -0.56 40.94 -9.26
CA GLY A 95 0.64 40.28 -8.77
C GLY A 95 0.41 38.79 -8.59
N SER A 96 -0.55 38.41 -7.75
CA SER A 96 -0.92 37.02 -7.51
C SER A 96 -2.43 36.85 -7.36
N ILE A 97 -2.91 35.62 -7.51
CA ILE A 97 -4.28 35.22 -7.15
C ILE A 97 -4.20 34.04 -6.18
N ARG A 98 -4.86 34.18 -5.03
CA ARG A 98 -5.09 33.11 -4.05
C ARG A 98 -6.59 32.84 -3.93
N ILE A 99 -6.99 31.59 -4.12
CA ILE A 99 -8.36 31.13 -3.86
C ILE A 99 -8.33 30.19 -2.67
N THR A 100 -8.96 30.59 -1.55
CA THR A 100 -8.88 29.91 -0.26
C THR A 100 -10.25 29.77 0.43
N PRO A 101 -11.11 28.84 -0.04
CA PRO A 101 -12.43 28.60 0.55
C PRO A 101 -12.34 28.06 1.98
N SER A 102 -13.30 28.44 2.81
CA SER A 102 -13.43 27.95 4.18
C SER A 102 -14.32 26.70 4.27
N GLY A 103 -13.96 25.79 5.19
CA GLY A 103 -14.77 24.62 5.51
C GLY A 103 -15.02 23.68 4.32
N ALA A 104 -16.28 23.56 3.91
CA ALA A 104 -16.73 22.72 2.79
C ALA A 104 -17.16 23.54 1.55
N ASN A 105 -16.91 24.85 1.56
CA ASN A 105 -17.26 25.73 0.45
C ASN A 105 -16.37 25.50 -0.76
N SER A 106 -16.83 25.96 -1.93
CA SER A 106 -16.08 25.98 -3.18
C SER A 106 -16.13 27.38 -3.79
N ILE A 107 -14.99 27.93 -4.17
CA ILE A 107 -14.91 29.22 -4.85
C ILE A 107 -14.34 29.01 -6.24
N THR A 108 -15.02 29.54 -7.26
CA THR A 108 -14.67 29.32 -8.67
C THR A 108 -14.29 30.61 -9.38
N LEU A 109 -13.07 30.71 -9.91
CA LEU A 109 -12.66 31.81 -10.80
C LEU A 109 -12.68 31.34 -12.26
N ILE A 110 -13.34 32.09 -13.13
CA ILE A 110 -13.63 31.70 -14.53
C ILE A 110 -13.08 32.75 -15.49
N ILE A 111 -12.24 32.34 -16.45
CA ILE A 111 -12.04 33.06 -17.71
C ILE A 111 -13.10 32.52 -18.68
N PRO A 112 -14.18 33.26 -19.01
CA PRO A 112 -15.29 32.71 -19.78
C PRO A 112 -14.94 32.54 -21.26
N ALA A 113 -15.69 31.69 -21.97
CA ALA A 113 -15.57 31.53 -23.42
C ALA A 113 -15.84 32.81 -24.24
N SER A 114 -16.51 33.80 -23.64
CA SER A 114 -16.71 35.14 -24.21
C SER A 114 -15.50 36.06 -24.04
N ASN A 115 -14.45 35.67 -23.29
CA ASN A 115 -13.17 36.38 -23.26
C ASN A 115 -12.30 35.92 -24.44
N THR A 116 -11.92 36.86 -25.30
CA THR A 116 -11.15 36.62 -26.53
C THR A 116 -9.69 37.07 -26.42
N GLU A 117 -9.26 37.56 -25.26
CA GLU A 117 -7.93 38.12 -25.01
C GLU A 117 -6.86 37.04 -24.77
N ALA A 118 -5.62 37.32 -25.17
CA ALA A 118 -4.51 36.37 -25.06
C ALA A 118 -3.21 37.10 -24.66
N PRO A 119 -2.83 37.12 -23.36
CA PRO A 119 -3.49 36.45 -22.23
C PRO A 119 -4.76 37.18 -21.73
N ALA A 120 -5.72 36.43 -21.19
CA ALA A 120 -6.83 36.98 -20.41
C ALA A 120 -6.46 37.17 -18.93
N LEU A 121 -5.51 36.38 -18.42
CA LEU A 121 -4.93 36.49 -17.08
C LEU A 121 -3.40 36.51 -17.15
N ARG A 122 -2.79 37.53 -16.54
CA ARG A 122 -1.34 37.60 -16.31
C ARG A 122 -1.03 37.81 -14.83
N CYS A 123 -0.45 36.84 -14.15
CA CYS A 123 0.05 37.04 -12.77
C CYS A 123 1.55 37.34 -12.81
N SER A 124 1.95 38.46 -12.24
CA SER A 124 3.31 39.02 -12.35
C SER A 124 4.23 38.76 -11.15
N GLY A 125 3.68 38.27 -10.04
CA GLY A 125 4.37 38.06 -8.76
C GLY A 125 5.47 37.00 -8.78
N ALA A 126 6.43 37.13 -7.85
CA ALA A 126 7.65 36.33 -7.83
C ALA A 126 7.55 35.00 -7.05
N ILE A 127 6.43 34.74 -6.36
CA ILE A 127 6.17 33.52 -5.59
C ILE A 127 4.73 33.11 -5.84
N TYR A 128 4.51 31.96 -6.49
CA TYR A 128 3.20 31.38 -6.78
C TYR A 128 2.16 32.38 -7.33
N GLY A 129 2.30 32.80 -8.60
CA GLY A 129 1.33 33.73 -9.21
C GLY A 129 -0.13 33.25 -9.19
N LEU A 130 -0.38 31.94 -9.09
CA LEU A 130 -1.72 31.38 -8.82
C LEU A 130 -1.66 30.29 -7.74
N VAL A 131 -2.45 30.43 -6.68
CA VAL A 131 -2.62 29.44 -5.61
C VAL A 131 -4.09 29.00 -5.50
N LEU A 132 -4.31 27.69 -5.58
CA LEU A 132 -5.63 27.06 -5.46
C LEU A 132 -5.63 26.13 -4.24
N ASP A 133 -6.26 26.57 -3.14
CA ASP A 133 -6.40 25.76 -1.92
C ASP A 133 -7.57 24.76 -2.01
N ARG A 134 -7.86 24.05 -0.91
CA ARG A 134 -8.95 23.06 -0.86
C ARG A 134 -10.29 23.69 -1.23
N GLY A 135 -10.98 23.12 -2.23
CA GLY A 135 -12.26 23.62 -2.74
C GLY A 135 -12.13 24.74 -3.78
N ALA A 136 -10.92 25.26 -4.02
CA ALA A 136 -10.69 26.26 -5.05
C ALA A 136 -10.78 25.63 -6.44
N ILE A 137 -11.48 26.32 -7.35
CA ILE A 137 -11.61 25.92 -8.75
C ILE A 137 -11.19 27.10 -9.63
N PHE A 138 -10.27 26.86 -10.55
CA PHE A 138 -9.96 27.80 -11.63
C PHE A 138 -10.37 27.19 -12.97
N VAL A 139 -11.09 27.94 -13.79
CA VAL A 139 -11.62 27.47 -15.08
C VAL A 139 -11.14 28.39 -16.21
N ASN A 140 -10.34 27.84 -17.12
CA ASN A 140 -9.88 28.51 -18.33
C ASN A 140 -10.74 28.08 -19.52
N GLU A 141 -11.82 28.82 -19.79
CA GLU A 141 -12.74 28.61 -20.92
C GLU A 141 -12.46 29.53 -22.12
N SER A 142 -11.46 30.42 -22.03
CA SER A 142 -11.17 31.50 -23.00
C SER A 142 -11.41 31.13 -24.47
N GLY A 143 -12.20 31.96 -25.14
CA GLY A 143 -12.51 31.89 -26.57
C GLY A 143 -11.47 32.57 -27.47
N ALA A 144 -10.27 32.87 -26.97
CA ALA A 144 -9.20 33.46 -27.77
C ALA A 144 -8.89 32.62 -29.03
N ALA A 145 -8.67 33.29 -30.16
CA ALA A 145 -8.43 32.64 -31.45
C ALA A 145 -7.02 32.04 -31.59
N ALA A 146 -6.04 32.57 -30.84
CA ALA A 146 -4.63 32.18 -30.85
C ALA A 146 -3.96 32.50 -29.50
N GLY A 147 -2.68 32.15 -29.33
CA GLY A 147 -1.88 32.51 -28.16
C GLY A 147 -2.08 31.64 -26.92
N ALA A 148 -1.45 32.07 -25.83
CA ALA A 148 -1.65 31.56 -24.47
C ALA A 148 -2.67 32.46 -23.76
N THR A 149 -3.60 31.89 -23.00
CA THR A 149 -4.69 32.63 -22.35
C THR A 149 -4.43 32.93 -20.88
N VAL A 150 -3.44 32.23 -20.29
CA VAL A 150 -3.01 32.34 -18.91
C VAL A 150 -1.49 32.37 -18.87
N GLU A 151 -0.93 33.47 -18.36
CA GLU A 151 0.49 33.66 -18.12
C GLU A 151 0.74 33.83 -16.61
N ILE A 152 1.60 33.00 -16.03
CA ILE A 152 1.85 32.97 -14.59
C ILE A 152 3.35 33.01 -14.34
N SER A 153 3.83 34.06 -13.70
CA SER A 153 5.19 34.14 -13.14
C SER A 153 5.38 33.15 -12.00
N ASP A 154 6.64 32.69 -11.83
CA ASP A 154 7.05 31.61 -10.93
C ASP A 154 6.32 30.29 -11.19
N SER A 155 5.17 30.04 -10.56
CA SER A 155 4.46 28.76 -10.66
C SER A 155 2.97 28.81 -10.27
N ILE A 156 2.21 27.83 -10.76
CA ILE A 156 0.82 27.55 -10.38
C ILE A 156 0.83 26.49 -9.28
N ARG A 157 0.36 26.85 -8.08
CA ARG A 157 0.27 25.95 -6.94
C ARG A 157 -1.15 25.44 -6.74
N ILE A 158 -1.42 24.24 -7.26
CA ILE A 158 -2.66 23.51 -6.99
C ILE A 158 -2.45 22.67 -5.73
N ASN A 159 -2.94 23.13 -4.58
CA ASN A 159 -2.83 22.40 -3.33
C ASN A 159 -3.79 21.19 -3.30
N ASN A 160 -3.55 20.28 -2.36
CA ASN A 160 -4.33 19.05 -2.19
C ASN A 160 -5.82 19.34 -1.89
N GLY A 161 -6.66 19.15 -2.92
CA GLY A 161 -8.10 19.46 -2.91
C GLY A 161 -8.51 20.71 -3.70
N GLY A 162 -7.56 21.42 -4.32
CA GLY A 162 -7.81 22.46 -5.33
C GLY A 162 -7.79 21.89 -6.76
N ARG A 163 -8.34 22.63 -7.72
CA ARG A 163 -8.58 22.16 -9.09
C ARG A 163 -8.37 23.25 -10.15
N TYR A 164 -7.55 22.97 -11.16
CA TYR A 164 -7.44 23.76 -12.39
C TYR A 164 -8.15 23.00 -13.53
N ILE A 165 -9.02 23.67 -14.28
CA ILE A 165 -9.74 23.11 -15.44
C ILE A 165 -9.34 23.86 -16.71
N HIS A 166 -8.70 23.16 -17.64
CA HIS A 166 -8.37 23.65 -18.98
C HIS A 166 -9.48 23.27 -19.97
N ARG A 167 -10.37 24.22 -20.28
CA ARG A 167 -11.55 24.06 -21.15
C ARG A 167 -11.46 24.97 -22.39
N THR A 168 -10.26 25.08 -22.97
CA THR A 168 -10.04 25.82 -24.21
C THR A 168 -9.01 25.11 -25.10
N PRO A 169 -9.13 25.10 -26.43
CA PRO A 169 -8.12 24.54 -27.33
C PRO A 169 -6.83 25.37 -27.41
N ARG A 170 -6.70 26.45 -26.61
CA ARG A 170 -5.50 27.27 -26.55
C ARG A 170 -4.31 26.58 -25.87
N SER A 171 -3.15 27.21 -26.05
CA SER A 171 -1.86 26.70 -25.54
C SER A 171 -1.89 26.54 -24.03
N HIS A 172 -1.35 25.42 -23.57
CA HIS A 172 -1.31 25.00 -22.16
C HIS A 172 0.06 24.42 -21.76
N ALA A 173 1.03 24.34 -22.68
CA ALA A 173 2.32 23.69 -22.42
C ALA A 173 3.12 24.43 -21.33
N GLU A 174 3.16 25.76 -21.37
CA GLU A 174 3.81 26.58 -20.32
C GLU A 174 3.03 26.56 -19.00
N THR A 175 1.69 26.58 -19.06
CA THR A 175 0.80 26.44 -17.89
C THR A 175 1.05 25.14 -17.12
N ILE A 176 1.39 24.05 -17.83
CA ILE A 176 1.71 22.76 -17.22
C ILE A 176 3.16 22.71 -16.73
N ARG A 177 4.09 23.35 -17.45
CA ARG A 177 5.49 23.49 -17.02
C ARG A 177 5.62 24.28 -15.72
N SER A 178 4.75 25.27 -15.51
CA SER A 178 4.71 26.07 -14.29
C SER A 178 3.97 25.41 -13.12
N LEU A 179 3.46 24.17 -13.23
CA LEU A 179 2.83 23.48 -12.10
C LEU A 179 3.83 23.20 -10.97
N SER A 180 3.49 23.67 -9.77
CA SER A 180 4.30 23.51 -8.57
C SER A 180 4.40 22.04 -8.14
N ARG A 181 5.62 21.58 -7.87
CA ARG A 181 5.94 20.22 -7.44
C ARG A 181 6.23 20.12 -5.93
N ALA A 182 6.07 21.22 -5.21
CA ALA A 182 6.35 21.30 -3.79
C ALA A 182 5.37 20.44 -2.95
N PRO A 183 5.76 20.00 -1.73
CA PRO A 183 4.89 19.22 -0.86
C PRO A 183 3.51 19.84 -0.66
N GLY A 184 2.46 19.02 -0.65
CA GLY A 184 1.07 19.46 -0.48
C GLY A 184 0.33 19.73 -1.80
N THR A 185 0.88 19.29 -2.94
CA THR A 185 0.29 19.43 -4.29
C THR A 185 0.11 18.07 -5.00
N GLU A 186 0.38 16.96 -4.31
CA GLU A 186 0.39 15.60 -4.85
C GLU A 186 -0.96 15.15 -5.41
N VAL A 187 -2.07 15.60 -4.79
CA VAL A 187 -3.45 15.30 -5.20
C VAL A 187 -4.19 16.55 -5.70
N GLY A 188 -3.49 17.67 -5.90
CA GLY A 188 -4.02 18.83 -6.60
C GLY A 188 -4.37 18.47 -8.04
N GLU A 189 -5.56 18.83 -8.50
CA GLU A 189 -6.12 18.31 -9.76
C GLU A 189 -5.90 19.27 -10.93
N PHE A 190 -5.37 18.73 -12.04
CA PHE A 190 -5.41 19.38 -13.34
C PHE A 190 -6.35 18.60 -14.26
N GLU A 191 -7.41 19.24 -14.74
CA GLU A 191 -8.37 18.66 -15.69
C GLU A 191 -8.16 19.23 -17.09
N PHE A 192 -8.09 18.35 -18.10
CA PHE A 192 -8.39 18.70 -19.48
C PHE A 192 -9.86 18.40 -19.79
N GLY A 193 -10.61 19.41 -20.21
CA GLY A 193 -12.01 19.28 -20.61
C GLY A 193 -12.29 20.00 -21.93
N ILE A 194 -11.37 19.91 -22.89
CA ILE A 194 -11.31 20.81 -24.05
C ILE A 194 -12.57 20.68 -24.94
N PRO A 195 -13.25 21.78 -25.33
CA PRO A 195 -14.52 21.73 -26.07
C PRO A 195 -14.33 21.52 -27.59
N VAL A 196 -13.58 20.50 -28.00
CA VAL A 196 -13.29 20.17 -29.41
C VAL A 196 -13.29 18.66 -29.67
N ALA A 197 -13.40 18.21 -30.92
CA ALA A 197 -13.41 16.78 -31.25
C ALA A 197 -12.03 16.09 -31.11
N SER A 198 -10.92 16.85 -31.17
CA SER A 198 -9.56 16.32 -31.05
C SER A 198 -8.59 17.38 -30.54
N SER A 199 -7.64 17.02 -29.69
CA SER A 199 -6.60 17.91 -29.19
C SER A 199 -5.31 17.17 -28.82
N THR A 200 -4.16 17.78 -29.10
CA THR A 200 -2.86 17.30 -28.59
C THR A 200 -2.60 17.95 -27.23
N ILE A 201 -2.41 17.14 -26.20
CA ILE A 201 -2.15 17.60 -24.83
C ILE A 201 -0.68 17.39 -24.43
N SER A 202 -0.12 18.37 -23.74
CA SER A 202 1.28 18.32 -23.30
C SER A 202 1.45 17.33 -22.13
N LEU A 203 1.97 16.13 -22.43
CA LEU A 203 2.25 15.08 -21.44
C LEU A 203 3.74 14.73 -21.32
N SER A 204 4.48 14.71 -22.43
CA SER A 204 5.91 14.30 -22.46
C SER A 204 6.78 15.18 -21.54
N GLY A 205 7.36 14.56 -20.50
CA GLY A 205 8.26 15.20 -19.53
C GLY A 205 7.53 15.96 -18.41
N GLN A 206 6.21 15.89 -18.34
CA GLN A 206 5.41 16.67 -17.40
C GLN A 206 5.19 15.95 -16.06
N VAL A 207 4.84 16.73 -15.03
CA VAL A 207 4.54 16.24 -13.68
C VAL A 207 3.23 16.85 -13.21
N PHE A 208 2.24 16.01 -12.92
CA PHE A 208 0.95 16.42 -12.35
C PHE A 208 0.82 15.97 -10.89
N GLY A 209 -0.14 16.56 -10.17
CA GLY A 209 -0.70 15.97 -8.96
C GLY A 209 -1.60 14.79 -9.35
N ARG A 210 -2.91 15.04 -9.39
CA ARG A 210 -3.92 14.23 -10.09
C ARG A 210 -4.11 14.76 -11.50
N LEU A 211 -4.23 13.89 -12.50
CA LEU A 211 -4.53 14.25 -13.89
C LEU A 211 -5.89 13.68 -14.27
N ARG A 212 -6.80 14.54 -14.72
CA ARG A 212 -8.17 14.17 -15.11
C ARG A 212 -8.43 14.57 -16.57
N LEU A 213 -8.95 13.64 -17.36
CA LEU A 213 -9.26 13.84 -18.76
C LEU A 213 -10.77 13.67 -18.95
N GLY A 214 -11.45 14.71 -19.42
CA GLY A 214 -12.86 14.72 -19.75
C GLY A 214 -13.12 15.16 -21.19
N ALA A 215 -14.27 14.77 -21.72
CA ALA A 215 -14.71 15.07 -23.09
C ALA A 215 -15.17 16.52 -23.33
N GLY A 216 -15.10 17.37 -22.30
CA GLY A 216 -15.71 18.70 -22.32
C GLY A 216 -17.23 18.65 -22.50
N PRO A 217 -17.85 19.77 -22.91
CA PRO A 217 -19.31 19.85 -23.12
C PRO A 217 -19.82 18.99 -24.29
N ASN A 218 -18.95 18.55 -25.21
CA ASN A 218 -19.33 17.93 -26.47
C ASN A 218 -19.45 16.39 -26.43
N GLY A 219 -19.28 15.77 -25.25
CA GLY A 219 -19.56 14.35 -24.99
C GLY A 219 -18.54 13.33 -25.52
N SER A 220 -17.72 13.65 -26.52
CA SER A 220 -16.53 12.84 -26.86
C SER A 220 -15.36 13.69 -27.37
N ILE A 221 -14.13 13.26 -27.08
CA ILE A 221 -12.87 13.88 -27.53
C ILE A 221 -11.80 12.83 -27.81
N ASN A 222 -10.93 13.13 -28.77
CA ASN A 222 -9.70 12.38 -29.01
C ASN A 222 -8.50 13.19 -28.49
N TYR A 223 -7.95 12.81 -27.34
CA TYR A 223 -6.69 13.35 -26.85
C TYR A 223 -5.50 12.59 -27.45
N THR A 224 -4.46 13.32 -27.82
CA THR A 224 -3.17 12.74 -28.22
C THR A 224 -2.04 13.27 -27.35
N GLY A 225 -1.13 12.40 -26.93
CA GLY A 225 0.09 12.77 -26.19
C GLY A 225 1.32 12.26 -26.93
N THR A 226 2.22 13.15 -27.34
CA THR A 226 3.39 12.80 -28.15
C THR A 226 4.69 13.32 -27.53
N GLY A 227 5.79 12.58 -27.72
CA GLY A 227 7.13 12.99 -27.29
C GLY A 227 8.09 11.82 -27.06
N THR A 228 9.24 12.12 -26.45
CA THR A 228 10.34 11.17 -26.19
C THR A 228 10.67 11.05 -24.69
N ASN A 229 9.81 11.58 -23.83
CA ASN A 229 9.94 11.49 -22.38
C ASN A 229 8.66 10.91 -21.78
N GLY A 230 8.83 10.29 -20.61
CA GLY A 230 7.74 9.75 -19.81
C GLY A 230 6.82 10.81 -19.21
N LEU A 231 5.91 10.38 -18.34
CA LEU A 231 4.94 11.22 -17.65
C LEU A 231 4.93 10.85 -16.16
N THR A 232 4.82 11.82 -15.25
CA THR A 232 4.60 11.53 -13.83
C THR A 232 3.27 12.10 -13.35
N ILE A 233 2.45 11.26 -12.72
CA ILE A 233 1.20 11.61 -12.05
C ILE A 233 1.36 11.16 -10.61
N ARG A 234 1.37 12.12 -9.67
CA ARG A 234 1.66 11.88 -8.25
C ARG A 234 0.46 11.35 -7.45
N SER A 235 -0.74 11.40 -8.02
CA SER A 235 -1.92 10.68 -7.55
C SER A 235 -2.49 9.81 -8.67
N ASP A 236 -3.75 10.02 -9.03
CA ASP A 236 -4.53 9.19 -9.94
C ASP A 236 -4.53 9.77 -11.36
N LEU A 237 -4.60 8.87 -12.34
CA LEU A 237 -4.99 9.20 -13.71
C LEU A 237 -6.45 8.84 -13.90
N GLU A 238 -7.27 9.82 -14.26
CA GLU A 238 -8.69 9.61 -14.56
C GLU A 238 -8.99 9.88 -16.05
N ILE A 239 -9.53 8.87 -16.72
CA ILE A 239 -10.04 8.94 -18.09
C ILE A 239 -11.55 8.76 -17.99
N LEU A 240 -12.29 9.85 -18.17
CA LEU A 240 -13.74 9.90 -18.00
C LEU A 240 -14.49 9.37 -19.25
N PRO A 241 -15.80 9.08 -19.15
CA PRO A 241 -16.62 8.73 -20.29
C PRO A 241 -16.45 9.68 -21.49
N GLY A 242 -16.40 9.08 -22.69
CA GLY A 242 -16.27 9.80 -23.96
C GLY A 242 -14.83 10.16 -24.38
N VAL A 243 -13.83 9.90 -23.53
CA VAL A 243 -12.43 10.24 -23.84
C VAL A 243 -11.71 9.09 -24.55
N ASN A 244 -11.09 9.38 -25.70
CA ASN A 244 -10.12 8.50 -26.33
C ASN A 244 -8.72 9.12 -26.17
N LEU A 245 -7.83 8.51 -25.39
CA LEU A 245 -6.44 8.93 -25.23
C LEU A 245 -5.53 8.03 -26.08
N THR A 246 -4.78 8.63 -27.01
CA THR A 246 -3.72 7.93 -27.77
C THR A 246 -2.35 8.47 -27.42
N LEU A 247 -1.45 7.57 -27.04
CA LEU A 247 -0.09 7.87 -26.60
C LEU A 247 0.95 7.48 -27.66
N ASN A 248 1.90 8.38 -27.87
CA ASN A 248 3.12 8.19 -28.65
C ASN A 248 4.29 8.79 -27.85
N LEU A 249 4.45 8.27 -26.63
CA LEU A 249 5.46 8.62 -25.65
C LEU A 249 6.54 7.53 -25.60
N GLU A 250 7.62 7.80 -24.88
CA GLU A 250 8.74 6.86 -24.67
C GLU A 250 9.19 6.93 -23.21
N GLY A 251 9.70 5.83 -22.65
CA GLY A 251 10.07 5.71 -21.24
C GLY A 251 8.89 5.30 -20.37
N THR A 252 8.79 5.84 -19.15
CA THR A 252 7.78 5.44 -18.15
C THR A 252 6.68 6.49 -17.97
N MET A 253 5.41 6.10 -18.10
CA MET A 253 4.28 6.80 -17.49
C MET A 253 4.09 6.24 -16.08
N LEU A 254 4.37 7.05 -15.07
CA LEU A 254 4.27 6.68 -13.67
C LEU A 254 3.00 7.27 -13.06
N ILE A 255 2.09 6.40 -12.62
CA ILE A 255 0.85 6.71 -11.91
C ILE A 255 1.03 6.23 -10.47
N ARG A 256 1.22 7.15 -9.52
CA ARG A 256 1.55 6.79 -8.14
C ARG A 256 0.38 6.18 -7.36
N GLN A 257 -0.86 6.53 -7.71
CA GLN A 257 -2.08 5.94 -7.16
C GLN A 257 -2.84 5.19 -8.26
N ASN A 258 -4.14 5.44 -8.45
CA ASN A 258 -5.00 4.58 -9.26
C ASN A 258 -5.00 4.99 -10.74
N LEU A 259 -5.16 3.99 -11.63
CA LEU A 259 -5.60 4.20 -13.00
C LEU A 259 -7.12 3.98 -13.04
N ILE A 260 -7.87 5.05 -13.30
CA ILE A 260 -9.34 5.06 -13.37
C ILE A 260 -9.75 5.32 -14.82
N HIS A 261 -10.29 4.31 -15.49
CA HIS A 261 -10.61 4.33 -16.92
C HIS A 261 -12.11 4.03 -17.13
N ASP A 262 -12.91 5.08 -17.05
CA ASP A 262 -14.38 5.03 -16.98
C ASP A 262 -15.08 5.21 -18.35
N GLY A 263 -14.33 5.30 -19.45
CA GLY A 263 -14.89 5.07 -20.79
C GLY A 263 -13.91 5.34 -21.92
N GLY A 264 -14.33 4.96 -23.12
CA GLY A 264 -13.58 5.22 -24.36
C GLY A 264 -12.37 4.30 -24.52
N VAL A 265 -11.29 4.85 -25.09
CA VAL A 265 -10.10 4.09 -25.49
C VAL A 265 -8.85 4.67 -24.85
N LEU A 266 -8.07 3.83 -24.18
CA LEU A 266 -6.69 4.12 -23.76
C LEU A 266 -5.74 3.34 -24.69
N ASN A 267 -5.22 4.02 -25.71
CA ASN A 267 -4.22 3.49 -26.62
C ASN A 267 -2.81 3.85 -26.10
N LEU A 268 -2.09 2.85 -25.59
CA LEU A 268 -0.79 2.99 -24.93
C LEU A 268 0.39 3.19 -25.89
N GLY A 269 0.19 2.99 -27.20
CA GLY A 269 1.25 3.13 -28.19
C GLY A 269 0.71 3.07 -29.62
N SER A 270 0.86 4.15 -30.37
CA SER A 270 0.49 4.23 -31.79
C SER A 270 1.66 4.12 -32.78
N THR A 271 2.87 3.86 -32.30
CA THR A 271 4.09 3.72 -33.13
C THR A 271 4.98 2.57 -32.63
N ALA A 272 6.26 2.57 -32.99
CA ALA A 272 7.27 1.65 -32.45
C ALA A 272 7.89 2.10 -31.11
N ARG A 273 7.52 3.27 -30.56
CA ARG A 273 8.02 3.76 -29.26
C ARG A 273 7.37 3.00 -28.10
N LYS A 274 8.17 2.32 -27.27
CA LYS A 274 7.67 1.61 -26.09
C LYS A 274 7.46 2.56 -24.91
N LEU A 275 6.20 2.66 -24.50
CA LEU A 275 5.80 3.20 -23.20
C LEU A 275 5.68 2.05 -22.20
N VAL A 276 6.27 2.21 -21.02
CA VAL A 276 5.97 1.40 -19.83
C VAL A 276 5.00 2.20 -18.97
N VAL A 277 3.89 1.60 -18.54
CA VAL A 277 2.94 2.23 -17.61
C VAL A 277 3.13 1.61 -16.25
N GLU A 278 3.65 2.35 -15.28
CA GLU A 278 3.79 1.89 -13.89
C GLU A 278 2.64 2.43 -13.05
N VAL A 279 1.87 1.53 -12.43
CA VAL A 279 0.75 1.86 -11.55
C VAL A 279 1.09 1.43 -10.12
N GLY A 280 1.04 2.36 -9.18
CA GLY A 280 1.29 2.14 -7.75
C GLY A 280 0.05 1.79 -6.92
N GLY A 281 -1.15 2.17 -7.40
CA GLY A 281 -2.45 1.86 -6.82
C GLY A 281 -3.29 0.91 -7.68
N ASN A 282 -4.61 0.98 -7.57
CA ASN A 282 -5.51 0.03 -8.24
C ASN A 282 -5.73 0.37 -9.72
N ILE A 283 -6.20 -0.61 -10.50
CA ILE A 283 -6.73 -0.38 -11.85
C ILE A 283 -8.24 -0.61 -11.82
N LEU A 284 -9.00 0.44 -12.14
CA LEU A 284 -10.45 0.41 -12.26
C LEU A 284 -10.83 0.75 -13.69
N GLN A 285 -11.39 -0.19 -14.44
CA GLN A 285 -11.82 -0.01 -15.83
C GLN A 285 -13.28 -0.41 -15.99
N SER A 286 -14.10 0.52 -16.49
CA SER A 286 -15.53 0.29 -16.72
C SER A 286 -15.76 -0.66 -17.90
N ALA A 287 -16.97 -1.25 -17.97
CA ALA A 287 -17.27 -2.33 -18.93
C ALA A 287 -17.23 -1.92 -20.41
N THR A 288 -17.32 -0.62 -20.69
CA THR A 288 -17.29 -0.06 -22.06
C THR A 288 -15.90 0.44 -22.48
N SER A 289 -14.93 0.46 -21.56
CA SER A 289 -13.58 0.96 -21.80
C SER A 289 -12.69 -0.07 -22.49
N ILE A 290 -11.78 0.38 -23.36
CA ILE A 290 -10.81 -0.48 -24.05
C ILE A 290 -9.39 0.03 -23.82
N ILE A 291 -8.53 -0.79 -23.20
CA ILE A 291 -7.08 -0.57 -23.20
C ILE A 291 -6.49 -1.31 -24.38
N THR A 292 -5.68 -0.64 -25.20
CA THR A 292 -5.13 -1.21 -26.43
C THR A 292 -3.76 -0.63 -26.75
N GLU A 293 -3.14 -1.18 -27.79
CA GLU A 293 -2.12 -0.51 -28.58
C GLU A 293 -2.51 -0.58 -30.07
N SER A 294 -1.94 0.28 -30.91
CA SER A 294 -2.16 0.30 -32.36
C SER A 294 -0.86 0.51 -33.15
N GLY A 295 0.26 0.14 -32.55
CA GLY A 295 1.61 0.34 -33.04
C GLY A 295 2.31 -0.99 -33.25
N MET A 296 3.59 -1.04 -32.87
CA MET A 296 4.39 -2.28 -32.83
C MET A 296 5.27 -2.35 -31.57
N ALA A 297 4.97 -1.51 -30.58
CA ALA A 297 5.87 -1.22 -29.46
C ALA A 297 5.75 -2.18 -28.27
N ARG A 298 4.70 -3.03 -28.24
CA ARG A 298 4.41 -4.00 -27.18
C ARG A 298 4.46 -3.35 -25.77
N PRO A 299 3.60 -2.33 -25.52
CA PRO A 299 3.57 -1.62 -24.25
C PRO A 299 3.17 -2.54 -23.11
N GLU A 300 3.58 -2.17 -21.89
CA GLU A 300 3.50 -3.04 -20.73
C GLU A 300 3.01 -2.24 -19.52
N ILE A 301 1.92 -2.72 -18.92
CA ILE A 301 1.39 -2.19 -17.66
C ILE A 301 2.08 -2.96 -16.53
N THR A 302 2.85 -2.27 -15.70
CA THR A 302 3.52 -2.83 -14.53
C THR A 302 2.79 -2.40 -13.26
N LEU A 303 2.41 -3.39 -12.45
CA LEU A 303 1.86 -3.21 -11.12
C LEU A 303 3.04 -3.20 -10.13
N SER A 304 3.38 -2.01 -9.63
CA SER A 304 4.57 -1.75 -8.81
C SER A 304 4.23 -1.07 -7.46
N GLY A 305 3.04 -1.33 -6.93
CA GLY A 305 2.60 -0.83 -5.63
C GLY A 305 3.36 -1.41 -4.43
N ASN A 306 3.31 -0.69 -3.31
CA ASN A 306 3.86 -1.12 -2.01
C ASN A 306 2.80 -1.76 -1.09
N SER A 307 1.59 -1.93 -1.59
CA SER A 307 0.42 -2.49 -0.91
C SER A 307 -0.35 -3.37 -1.89
N ILE A 308 -1.29 -4.19 -1.41
CA ILE A 308 -2.14 -5.00 -2.27
C ILE A 308 -2.82 -4.11 -3.31
N GLN A 309 -2.66 -4.43 -4.60
CA GLN A 309 -3.33 -3.74 -5.71
C GLN A 309 -4.56 -4.53 -6.16
N GLU A 310 -5.67 -3.85 -6.39
CA GLU A 310 -6.90 -4.43 -6.93
C GLU A 310 -7.04 -4.16 -8.43
N LEU A 311 -7.41 -5.19 -9.20
CA LEU A 311 -7.73 -5.10 -10.63
C LEU A 311 -9.23 -5.33 -10.83
N ASN A 312 -9.98 -4.25 -11.04
CA ASN A 312 -11.38 -4.28 -11.44
C ASN A 312 -11.48 -3.90 -12.92
N ILE A 313 -11.04 -4.81 -13.78
CA ILE A 313 -10.97 -4.64 -15.23
C ILE A 313 -12.21 -5.28 -15.85
N ARG A 314 -13.28 -4.49 -16.01
CA ARG A 314 -14.57 -4.98 -16.57
C ARG A 314 -14.68 -4.80 -18.08
N GLY A 315 -13.88 -3.89 -18.63
CA GLY A 315 -13.72 -3.69 -20.07
C GLY A 315 -12.67 -4.62 -20.66
N ASN A 316 -12.22 -4.32 -21.89
CA ASN A 316 -11.27 -5.17 -22.60
C ASN A 316 -9.83 -4.64 -22.54
N ILE A 317 -8.88 -5.58 -22.58
CA ILE A 317 -7.49 -5.34 -23.02
C ILE A 317 -7.32 -6.03 -24.38
N THR A 318 -6.84 -5.30 -25.40
CA THR A 318 -6.69 -5.80 -26.78
C THR A 318 -5.29 -5.60 -27.34
N ASN A 319 -4.97 -6.33 -28.41
CA ASN A 319 -3.69 -6.29 -29.16
C ASN A 319 -2.46 -6.61 -28.28
N GLU A 320 -1.26 -6.14 -28.62
CA GLU A 320 0.00 -6.55 -27.97
C GLU A 320 0.29 -5.83 -26.64
N VAL A 321 -0.72 -5.68 -25.76
CA VAL A 321 -0.57 -5.08 -24.42
C VAL A 321 -0.19 -6.17 -23.39
N GLY A 322 0.94 -6.00 -22.72
CA GLY A 322 1.41 -6.88 -21.65
C GLY A 322 1.03 -6.39 -20.25
N LEU A 323 0.85 -7.33 -19.31
CA LEU A 323 0.72 -7.07 -17.87
C LEU A 323 1.92 -7.67 -17.11
N ASN A 324 2.60 -6.87 -16.30
CA ASN A 324 3.69 -7.28 -15.41
C ASN A 324 3.28 -7.09 -13.94
N VAL A 325 3.38 -8.16 -13.16
CA VAL A 325 3.15 -8.14 -11.70
C VAL A 325 4.50 -8.06 -11.01
N ASN A 326 4.82 -6.89 -10.47
CA ASN A 326 6.04 -6.61 -9.73
C ASN A 326 5.72 -5.94 -8.37
N ASN A 327 4.80 -6.57 -7.62
CA ASN A 327 4.31 -6.10 -6.34
C ASN A 327 4.35 -7.24 -5.31
N ALA A 328 5.31 -7.15 -4.38
CA ALA A 328 5.52 -8.16 -3.34
C ALA A 328 4.33 -8.36 -2.38
N ALA A 329 3.46 -7.34 -2.21
CA ALA A 329 2.24 -7.46 -1.41
C ALA A 329 1.13 -8.24 -2.14
N GLY A 330 1.26 -8.42 -3.46
CA GLY A 330 0.34 -9.18 -4.30
C GLY A 330 -0.76 -8.33 -4.94
N VAL A 331 -1.51 -8.99 -5.82
CA VAL A 331 -2.58 -8.40 -6.64
C VAL A 331 -3.85 -9.21 -6.44
N ILE A 332 -5.01 -8.56 -6.32
CA ILE A 332 -6.32 -9.21 -6.22
C ILE A 332 -7.17 -8.86 -7.45
N LEU A 333 -7.72 -9.87 -8.13
CA LEU A 333 -8.74 -9.64 -9.15
C LEU A 333 -10.09 -9.30 -8.49
N ARG A 334 -10.82 -8.37 -9.09
CA ARG A 334 -12.19 -7.96 -8.75
C ARG A 334 -13.17 -8.13 -9.92
N SER A 335 -12.68 -8.74 -11.00
CA SER A 335 -13.39 -9.12 -12.21
C SER A 335 -12.57 -10.21 -12.91
N ASP A 336 -13.19 -10.94 -13.84
CA ASP A 336 -12.45 -11.79 -14.77
C ASP A 336 -11.49 -10.94 -15.61
N LEU A 337 -10.30 -11.47 -15.89
CA LEU A 337 -9.25 -10.79 -16.64
C LEU A 337 -8.77 -11.65 -17.79
N SER A 338 -9.02 -11.19 -19.02
CA SER A 338 -8.52 -11.81 -20.24
C SER A 338 -7.32 -11.03 -20.79
N LEU A 339 -6.16 -11.67 -20.90
CA LEU A 339 -4.94 -11.07 -21.46
C LEU A 339 -4.69 -11.59 -22.88
N PRO A 340 -4.61 -10.70 -23.89
CA PRO A 340 -4.41 -11.09 -25.29
C PRO A 340 -2.96 -11.49 -25.61
N TYR A 341 -1.97 -10.89 -24.92
CA TYR A 341 -0.57 -10.91 -25.37
C TYR A 341 0.46 -11.40 -24.35
N LYS A 342 0.53 -10.85 -23.14
CA LYS A 342 1.54 -11.29 -22.17
C LYS A 342 1.12 -11.11 -20.72
N LEU A 343 1.40 -12.12 -19.90
CA LEU A 343 1.50 -12.01 -18.45
C LEU A 343 2.96 -12.24 -18.02
N LYS A 344 3.50 -11.34 -17.21
CA LYS A 344 4.79 -11.50 -16.52
C LYS A 344 4.56 -11.49 -15.01
N LEU A 345 5.05 -12.51 -14.31
CA LEU A 345 5.02 -12.64 -12.86
C LEU A 345 6.44 -12.48 -12.31
N GLU A 346 6.80 -11.25 -11.96
CA GLU A 346 8.16 -10.86 -11.55
C GLU A 346 8.33 -10.88 -10.03
N ASN A 347 7.34 -10.34 -9.30
CA ASN A 347 7.35 -10.28 -7.84
C ASN A 347 5.91 -10.28 -7.27
N GLY A 348 5.65 -11.18 -6.32
CA GLY A 348 4.32 -11.41 -5.74
C GLY A 348 3.36 -12.21 -6.62
N CYS A 349 2.18 -12.51 -6.08
CA CYS A 349 1.18 -13.38 -6.71
C CYS A 349 -0.08 -12.61 -7.16
N ILE A 350 -0.80 -13.17 -8.14
CA ILE A 350 -2.18 -12.76 -8.45
C ILE A 350 -3.13 -13.70 -7.71
N LYS A 351 -3.99 -13.16 -6.85
CA LYS A 351 -5.11 -13.87 -6.26
C LYS A 351 -6.37 -13.65 -7.10
N THR A 352 -6.99 -14.74 -7.50
CA THR A 352 -8.15 -14.73 -8.42
C THR A 352 -9.49 -14.87 -7.69
N ASP A 353 -9.51 -15.51 -6.51
CA ASP A 353 -10.74 -15.79 -5.75
C ASP A 353 -11.83 -16.43 -6.64
N GLU A 354 -12.97 -15.75 -6.79
CA GLU A 354 -14.12 -16.19 -7.59
C GLU A 354 -14.04 -15.81 -9.08
N HIS A 355 -12.96 -15.13 -9.50
CA HIS A 355 -12.71 -14.68 -10.86
C HIS A 355 -11.79 -15.64 -11.64
N LEU A 356 -11.68 -15.44 -12.94
CA LEU A 356 -10.81 -16.19 -13.84
C LEU A 356 -9.75 -15.27 -14.46
N LEU A 357 -8.49 -15.72 -14.42
CA LEU A 357 -7.41 -15.16 -15.22
C LEU A 357 -7.23 -16.01 -16.48
N SER A 358 -7.46 -15.43 -17.66
CA SER A 358 -7.43 -16.15 -18.95
C SER A 358 -6.35 -15.60 -19.87
N LEU A 359 -5.47 -16.49 -20.35
CA LEU A 359 -4.44 -16.22 -21.34
C LEU A 359 -4.91 -16.71 -22.71
N GLN A 360 -5.13 -15.78 -23.64
CA GLN A 360 -5.61 -16.10 -24.99
C GLN A 360 -4.60 -16.93 -25.80
N THR A 361 -4.97 -17.41 -26.99
CA THR A 361 -4.17 -18.35 -27.80
C THR A 361 -2.72 -17.90 -28.00
N GLN A 362 -2.50 -16.63 -28.36
CA GLN A 362 -1.16 -16.05 -28.58
C GLN A 362 -0.50 -15.49 -27.31
N ALA A 363 -1.18 -15.55 -26.16
CA ALA A 363 -0.67 -14.95 -24.94
C ALA A 363 0.53 -15.73 -24.35
N LEU A 364 1.61 -15.01 -24.12
CA LEU A 364 2.85 -15.47 -23.51
C LEU A 364 2.78 -15.41 -21.98
N LEU A 365 3.54 -16.27 -21.31
CA LEU A 365 3.69 -16.28 -19.86
C LEU A 365 5.17 -16.29 -19.47
N GLU A 366 5.60 -15.27 -18.75
CA GLU A 366 6.92 -15.14 -18.14
C GLU A 366 6.80 -15.24 -16.62
N VAL A 367 7.64 -16.04 -15.96
CA VAL A 367 7.59 -16.25 -14.50
C VAL A 367 9.00 -16.17 -13.93
N SER A 368 9.15 -15.45 -12.82
CA SER A 368 10.42 -15.37 -12.11
C SER A 368 10.89 -16.75 -11.64
N ALA A 369 12.06 -17.16 -12.14
CA ALA A 369 12.69 -18.42 -11.75
C ALA A 369 13.20 -18.39 -10.30
N VAL A 370 13.63 -17.20 -9.83
CA VAL A 370 14.23 -17.01 -8.49
C VAL A 370 13.21 -16.68 -7.41
N ASN A 371 12.06 -16.11 -7.77
CA ASN A 371 11.04 -15.70 -6.81
C ASN A 371 9.92 -16.75 -6.70
N SER A 372 9.90 -17.48 -5.59
CA SER A 372 8.88 -18.49 -5.29
C SER A 372 7.50 -17.88 -4.99
N ALA A 373 7.41 -16.58 -4.69
CA ALA A 373 6.14 -15.88 -4.51
C ALA A 373 5.45 -15.51 -5.83
N SER A 374 6.12 -15.70 -6.98
CA SER A 374 5.59 -15.38 -8.31
C SER A 374 4.75 -16.52 -8.88
N PHE A 375 3.45 -16.48 -8.63
CA PHE A 375 2.45 -17.47 -9.04
C PHE A 375 1.01 -16.90 -9.11
N VAL A 376 0.05 -17.69 -9.59
CA VAL A 376 -1.38 -17.42 -9.53
C VAL A 376 -2.01 -18.25 -8.40
N ASN A 377 -2.65 -17.57 -7.45
CA ASN A 377 -3.41 -18.16 -6.37
C ASN A 377 -4.89 -18.27 -6.81
N GLY A 378 -5.31 -19.50 -7.12
CA GLY A 378 -6.60 -19.83 -7.73
C GLY A 378 -6.49 -20.17 -9.23
N ARG A 379 -7.47 -19.74 -10.04
CA ARG A 379 -7.72 -20.27 -11.40
C ARG A 379 -6.98 -19.48 -12.50
N LEU A 380 -6.13 -20.18 -13.24
CA LEU A 380 -5.46 -19.70 -14.46
C LEU A 380 -5.89 -20.55 -15.66
N GLU A 381 -6.39 -19.92 -16.72
CA GLU A 381 -6.72 -20.55 -18.00
C GLU A 381 -5.67 -20.21 -19.07
N LYS A 382 -5.30 -21.20 -19.89
CA LYS A 382 -4.58 -21.00 -21.15
C LYS A 382 -5.39 -21.59 -22.29
N LYS A 383 -5.68 -20.77 -23.31
CA LYS A 383 -6.43 -21.18 -24.51
C LYS A 383 -5.52 -21.61 -25.66
N GLY A 384 -6.09 -22.42 -26.55
CA GLY A 384 -5.60 -22.73 -27.90
C GLY A 384 -4.27 -23.47 -27.93
N LEU A 385 -4.00 -24.37 -26.99
CA LEU A 385 -2.84 -25.25 -27.08
C LEU A 385 -3.07 -26.29 -28.20
N VAL A 386 -2.02 -26.57 -28.97
CA VAL A 386 -2.03 -27.56 -30.07
C VAL A 386 -0.69 -28.29 -30.06
N ASN A 387 -0.68 -29.53 -29.55
CA ASN A 387 0.53 -30.32 -29.27
C ASN A 387 1.65 -29.50 -28.59
N ALA A 388 1.28 -28.62 -27.65
CA ALA A 388 2.18 -27.64 -27.05
C ALA A 388 2.58 -28.04 -25.61
N THR A 389 3.68 -27.48 -25.11
CA THR A 389 4.00 -27.55 -23.67
C THR A 389 3.67 -26.21 -23.01
N PHE A 390 2.99 -26.25 -21.86
CA PHE A 390 2.65 -25.04 -21.10
C PHE A 390 2.72 -25.30 -19.59
N MET A 391 3.42 -24.42 -18.87
CA MET A 391 3.53 -24.47 -17.41
C MET A 391 2.54 -23.49 -16.78
N PHE A 392 1.72 -24.00 -15.87
CA PHE A 392 0.84 -23.19 -15.02
C PHE A 392 1.54 -22.93 -13.69
N PRO A 393 2.04 -21.69 -13.44
CA PRO A 393 2.63 -21.30 -12.17
C PRO A 393 1.51 -21.05 -11.15
N VAL A 394 0.74 -22.07 -10.80
CA VAL A 394 -0.29 -21.98 -9.76
C VAL A 394 0.30 -22.22 -8.36
N GLY A 395 -0.43 -21.83 -7.32
CA GLY A 395 -0.01 -21.99 -5.94
C GLY A 395 -1.09 -21.56 -4.95
N SER A 396 -0.77 -21.58 -3.66
CA SER A 396 -1.65 -21.09 -2.60
C SER A 396 -0.85 -20.60 -1.40
N GLY A 397 -1.40 -19.63 -0.66
CA GLY A 397 -0.71 -18.95 0.44
C GLY A 397 0.55 -18.24 -0.06
N GLU A 398 1.71 -18.72 0.38
CA GLU A 398 3.05 -18.27 -0.04
C GLU A 398 3.77 -19.31 -0.93
N THR A 399 3.12 -20.43 -1.25
CA THR A 399 3.75 -21.58 -1.93
C THR A 399 3.30 -21.74 -3.38
N ARG A 400 4.24 -21.58 -4.32
CA ARG A 400 4.08 -22.00 -5.73
C ARG A 400 4.19 -23.51 -5.86
N ARG A 401 3.21 -24.11 -6.52
CA ARG A 401 3.11 -25.56 -6.82
C ARG A 401 2.66 -25.69 -8.27
N TRP A 402 3.60 -25.50 -9.17
CA TRP A 402 3.33 -25.50 -10.60
C TRP A 402 2.86 -26.88 -11.08
N LEU A 403 2.05 -26.88 -12.13
CA LEU A 403 1.81 -28.06 -12.97
C LEU A 403 2.21 -27.71 -14.39
N GLN A 404 2.65 -28.70 -15.16
CA GLN A 404 3.01 -28.52 -16.56
C GLN A 404 2.26 -29.53 -17.43
N LEU A 405 1.73 -29.06 -18.55
CA LEU A 405 1.08 -29.91 -19.54
C LEU A 405 2.01 -30.07 -20.73
N HIS A 406 2.24 -31.30 -21.18
CA HIS A 406 3.02 -31.62 -22.38
C HIS A 406 2.15 -32.24 -23.47
N SER A 407 2.51 -31.98 -24.74
CA SER A 407 1.73 -32.36 -25.92
C SER A 407 0.25 -31.96 -25.82
N ALA A 408 -0.01 -30.86 -25.12
CA ALA A 408 -1.32 -30.39 -24.76
C ALA A 408 -2.07 -29.87 -25.99
N THR A 409 -3.31 -30.32 -26.14
CA THR A 409 -4.24 -29.85 -27.17
C THR A 409 -5.57 -29.49 -26.51
N GLY A 410 -6.07 -28.28 -26.77
CA GLY A 410 -7.29 -27.73 -26.17
C GLY A 410 -7.06 -26.48 -25.31
N ASP A 411 -8.12 -26.03 -24.65
CA ASP A 411 -8.12 -24.99 -23.63
C ASP A 411 -8.04 -25.65 -22.25
N PHE A 412 -7.22 -25.13 -21.34
CA PHE A 412 -7.01 -25.71 -20.01
C PHE A 412 -7.08 -24.66 -18.92
N THR A 413 -7.94 -24.88 -17.92
CA THR A 413 -7.93 -24.15 -16.64
C THR A 413 -7.26 -24.99 -15.57
N ALA A 414 -6.28 -24.43 -14.87
CA ALA A 414 -5.58 -25.04 -13.74
C ALA A 414 -5.80 -24.24 -12.45
N GLU A 415 -5.88 -24.96 -11.34
CA GLU A 415 -5.96 -24.42 -9.99
C GLU A 415 -5.19 -25.37 -9.04
N TYR A 416 -4.41 -24.81 -8.11
CA TYR A 416 -3.77 -25.57 -7.02
C TYR A 416 -4.52 -25.39 -5.72
N ILE A 417 -4.78 -26.48 -4.99
CA ILE A 417 -5.57 -26.48 -3.77
C ILE A 417 -4.77 -27.13 -2.63
N ARG A 418 -4.55 -26.34 -1.57
CA ARG A 418 -3.84 -26.75 -0.35
C ARG A 418 -4.80 -27.42 0.66
N ALA A 419 -5.33 -28.58 0.30
CA ALA A 419 -6.22 -29.37 1.16
C ALA A 419 -5.99 -30.88 0.97
N ASP A 420 -6.46 -31.68 1.92
CA ASP A 420 -6.30 -33.13 1.94
C ASP A 420 -7.19 -33.82 0.88
N PRO A 421 -6.63 -34.38 -0.22
CA PRO A 421 -7.41 -35.03 -1.26
C PRO A 421 -8.02 -36.38 -0.82
N ARG A 422 -7.58 -36.95 0.32
CA ARG A 422 -8.22 -38.13 0.93
C ARG A 422 -9.66 -37.82 1.38
N LEU A 423 -10.02 -36.54 1.54
CA LEU A 423 -11.38 -36.07 1.82
C LEU A 423 -12.28 -36.03 0.58
N LEU A 424 -11.70 -36.05 -0.64
CA LEU A 424 -12.46 -36.16 -1.89
C LEU A 424 -12.83 -37.62 -2.18
N SER A 425 -11.93 -38.55 -1.87
CA SER A 425 -12.18 -39.99 -1.87
C SER A 425 -11.12 -40.73 -1.06
N SER A 426 -11.56 -41.76 -0.34
CA SER A 426 -10.72 -42.77 0.33
C SER A 426 -10.49 -44.04 -0.50
N ASP A 427 -11.09 -44.13 -1.70
CA ASP A 427 -11.05 -45.33 -2.53
C ASP A 427 -9.89 -45.27 -3.52
N TYR A 428 -9.00 -46.27 -3.45
CA TYR A 428 -7.80 -46.36 -4.29
C TYR A 428 -7.94 -47.48 -5.33
N GLY A 429 -7.72 -47.12 -6.60
CA GLY A 429 -7.65 -48.06 -7.71
C GLY A 429 -6.31 -48.83 -7.75
N ILE A 430 -6.24 -49.80 -8.65
CA ILE A 430 -5.03 -50.62 -8.85
C ILE A 430 -3.82 -49.71 -9.14
N GLY A 431 -2.70 -49.98 -8.46
CA GLY A 431 -1.46 -49.23 -8.61
C GLY A 431 -1.38 -47.95 -7.77
N ILE A 432 -2.32 -47.72 -6.85
CA ILE A 432 -2.25 -46.69 -5.80
C ILE A 432 -2.42 -47.35 -4.44
N ALA A 433 -1.49 -47.07 -3.51
CA ALA A 433 -1.59 -47.43 -2.10
C ALA A 433 -2.15 -46.28 -1.27
N HIS A 434 -1.74 -45.04 -1.58
CA HIS A 434 -2.26 -43.81 -0.98
C HIS A 434 -1.97 -42.59 -1.86
N VAL A 435 -2.74 -41.53 -1.67
CA VAL A 435 -2.49 -40.18 -2.23
C VAL A 435 -1.87 -39.26 -1.17
N SER A 436 -1.38 -38.09 -1.58
CA SER A 436 -0.95 -36.99 -0.70
C SER A 436 -2.02 -36.67 0.36
N SER A 437 -1.63 -36.19 1.54
CA SER A 437 -2.58 -35.74 2.59
C SER A 437 -2.76 -34.22 2.65
N ILE A 438 -2.15 -33.45 1.73
CA ILE A 438 -2.01 -31.99 1.88
C ILE A 438 -2.25 -31.16 0.62
N GLU A 439 -2.29 -31.76 -0.57
CA GLU A 439 -2.48 -31.01 -1.81
C GLU A 439 -3.04 -31.80 -2.99
N TYR A 440 -3.73 -31.08 -3.87
CA TYR A 440 -4.13 -31.53 -5.20
C TYR A 440 -4.26 -30.35 -6.16
N TRP A 441 -4.28 -30.65 -7.45
CA TRP A 441 -4.58 -29.71 -8.53
C TRP A 441 -5.93 -30.05 -9.12
N LYS A 442 -6.62 -29.04 -9.65
CA LYS A 442 -7.86 -29.19 -10.39
C LYS A 442 -7.61 -28.70 -11.81
N ILE A 443 -7.86 -29.56 -12.79
CA ILE A 443 -7.65 -29.29 -14.22
C ILE A 443 -8.97 -29.47 -14.95
N THR A 444 -9.43 -28.42 -15.62
CA THR A 444 -10.57 -28.47 -16.55
C THR A 444 -10.04 -28.37 -17.97
N GLY A 445 -10.26 -29.40 -18.78
CA GLY A 445 -9.95 -29.39 -20.22
C GLY A 445 -11.19 -29.09 -21.06
N SER A 446 -11.08 -28.21 -22.04
CA SER A 446 -12.16 -27.80 -22.95
C SER A 446 -11.71 -27.85 -24.41
N GLY A 447 -12.62 -28.26 -25.31
CA GLY A 447 -12.37 -28.39 -26.74
C GLY A 447 -12.95 -29.68 -27.34
N PRO A 448 -12.63 -30.03 -28.60
CA PRO A 448 -13.16 -31.23 -29.24
C PRO A 448 -12.66 -32.55 -28.61
N ALA A 449 -11.38 -32.58 -28.22
CA ALA A 449 -10.73 -33.70 -27.54
C ALA A 449 -9.55 -33.19 -26.70
N PRO A 450 -9.81 -32.48 -25.58
CA PRO A 450 -8.75 -31.94 -24.74
C PRO A 450 -7.89 -33.07 -24.15
N GLY A 451 -6.58 -32.99 -24.35
CA GLY A 451 -5.63 -34.04 -23.93
C GLY A 451 -4.21 -33.53 -23.76
N ALA A 452 -3.48 -34.10 -22.81
CA ALA A 452 -2.13 -33.73 -22.40
C ALA A 452 -1.50 -34.80 -21.49
N ILE A 453 -0.17 -34.84 -21.43
CA ILE A 453 0.55 -35.45 -20.30
C ILE A 453 0.60 -34.40 -19.16
N VAL A 454 0.24 -34.81 -17.95
CA VAL A 454 0.24 -33.97 -16.74
C VAL A 454 1.51 -34.22 -15.94
N GLU A 455 2.32 -33.19 -15.76
CA GLU A 455 3.47 -33.16 -14.86
C GLU A 455 3.13 -32.34 -13.61
N LEU A 456 3.29 -32.94 -12.43
CA LEU A 456 3.04 -32.30 -11.14
C LEU A 456 4.35 -32.05 -10.40
N SER A 457 4.51 -30.85 -9.84
CA SER A 457 5.67 -30.51 -9.01
C SER A 457 5.53 -30.98 -7.57
N PHE A 458 6.66 -31.28 -6.93
CA PHE A 458 6.75 -31.54 -5.50
C PHE A 458 7.98 -30.84 -4.88
N ASP A 459 7.92 -30.66 -3.57
CA ASP A 459 8.95 -30.10 -2.70
C ASP A 459 8.87 -30.78 -1.34
N ASN A 460 9.89 -31.57 -0.99
CA ASN A 460 9.88 -32.52 0.15
C ASN A 460 9.12 -32.05 1.41
N VAL A 461 9.51 -30.92 1.99
CA VAL A 461 8.91 -30.42 3.26
C VAL A 461 7.47 -29.93 3.12
N ASN A 462 7.02 -29.69 1.89
CA ASN A 462 5.74 -29.07 1.57
C ASN A 462 4.79 -29.96 0.73
N SER A 463 5.26 -31.08 0.17
CA SER A 463 4.55 -31.90 -0.83
C SER A 463 4.58 -33.40 -0.51
N GLY A 464 4.26 -33.76 0.73
CA GLY A 464 4.02 -35.16 1.07
C GLY A 464 5.23 -35.90 1.64
N GLY A 465 6.42 -35.28 1.73
CA GLY A 465 7.62 -35.99 2.14
C GLY A 465 8.04 -37.04 1.10
N ILE A 466 8.30 -36.63 -0.14
CA ILE A 466 8.65 -37.55 -1.23
C ILE A 466 10.03 -38.19 -0.95
N THR A 467 10.05 -39.47 -0.56
CA THR A 467 11.23 -40.26 -0.22
C THR A 467 11.66 -41.24 -1.31
N ASP A 468 10.81 -41.51 -2.30
CA ASP A 468 11.03 -42.53 -3.32
C ASP A 468 10.35 -42.15 -4.63
N LEU A 469 11.16 -41.93 -5.68
CA LEU A 469 10.70 -41.55 -7.01
C LEU A 469 10.19 -42.73 -7.85
N ASP A 470 10.69 -43.95 -7.60
CA ASP A 470 10.29 -45.16 -8.34
C ASP A 470 8.87 -45.59 -7.98
N ASN A 471 8.47 -45.34 -6.73
CA ASN A 471 7.10 -45.56 -6.25
C ASN A 471 6.19 -44.32 -6.31
N LEU A 472 6.70 -43.15 -6.72
CA LEU A 472 5.90 -41.94 -6.92
C LEU A 472 5.00 -42.07 -8.17
N ARG A 473 3.74 -41.62 -8.08
CA ARG A 473 2.77 -41.63 -9.17
C ARG A 473 2.05 -40.28 -9.26
N VAL A 474 1.61 -39.90 -10.47
CA VAL A 474 0.46 -39.02 -10.63
C VAL A 474 -0.80 -39.87 -10.42
N ALA A 475 -1.73 -39.42 -9.58
CA ALA A 475 -3.07 -39.97 -9.46
C ALA A 475 -4.11 -38.97 -9.94
N TRP A 476 -5.23 -39.47 -10.45
CA TRP A 476 -6.40 -38.67 -10.84
C TRP A 476 -7.68 -39.25 -10.24
N LEU A 477 -8.64 -38.39 -9.92
CA LEU A 477 -9.92 -38.80 -9.34
C LEU A 477 -10.93 -39.12 -10.47
N ASN A 478 -11.23 -40.40 -10.65
CA ASN A 478 -12.22 -40.87 -11.61
C ASN A 478 -13.55 -41.15 -10.90
N SER A 479 -14.47 -40.18 -10.96
CA SER A 479 -15.83 -40.20 -10.39
C SER A 479 -15.90 -40.38 -8.86
N THR A 480 -15.41 -41.50 -8.33
CA THR A 480 -15.36 -41.82 -6.90
C THR A 480 -14.05 -42.44 -6.44
N ASN A 481 -13.12 -42.87 -7.32
CA ASN A 481 -11.86 -43.49 -6.91
C ASN A 481 -10.60 -42.84 -7.52
N TRP A 482 -9.51 -42.85 -6.75
CA TRP A 482 -8.21 -42.39 -7.22
C TRP A 482 -7.54 -43.46 -8.08
N GLN A 483 -7.31 -43.16 -9.35
CA GLN A 483 -6.66 -44.04 -10.30
C GLN A 483 -5.24 -43.57 -10.59
N SER A 484 -4.32 -44.51 -10.83
CA SER A 484 -2.97 -44.18 -11.27
C SER A 484 -3.00 -43.62 -12.69
N ALA A 485 -2.55 -42.38 -12.85
CA ALA A 485 -2.18 -41.80 -14.14
C ALA A 485 -0.72 -42.15 -14.52
N GLY A 486 -0.02 -42.94 -13.69
CA GLY A 486 1.31 -43.49 -13.96
C GLY A 486 2.47 -42.63 -13.46
N ASN A 487 3.66 -43.01 -13.92
CA ASN A 487 4.92 -42.29 -13.79
C ASN A 487 5.72 -42.58 -15.08
N THR A 488 5.76 -41.63 -16.00
CA THR A 488 6.53 -41.72 -17.26
C THR A 488 7.92 -41.10 -17.14
N GLY A 489 8.21 -40.46 -16.01
CA GLY A 489 9.47 -39.81 -15.70
C GLY A 489 9.35 -38.93 -14.46
N THR A 490 10.47 -38.74 -13.78
CA THR A 490 10.60 -37.86 -12.61
C THR A 490 11.79 -36.93 -12.74
N THR A 491 11.72 -35.74 -12.16
CA THR A 491 12.87 -34.83 -12.01
C THR A 491 13.25 -34.64 -10.54
N GLY A 492 14.42 -34.05 -10.29
CA GLY A 492 14.88 -33.74 -8.94
C GLY A 492 15.48 -34.95 -8.23
N SER A 493 15.19 -35.08 -6.93
CA SER A 493 15.67 -36.18 -6.10
C SER A 493 14.73 -36.43 -4.93
N ALA A 494 14.71 -37.67 -4.43
CA ALA A 494 14.08 -38.00 -3.15
C ALA A 494 14.60 -37.05 -2.04
N GLY A 495 13.71 -36.61 -1.17
CA GLY A 495 14.02 -35.65 -0.11
C GLY A 495 14.26 -34.20 -0.57
N SER A 496 14.03 -33.89 -1.85
CA SER A 496 14.22 -32.53 -2.43
C SER A 496 12.98 -32.08 -3.23
N ALA A 497 13.11 -31.00 -4.02
CA ALA A 497 12.11 -30.60 -5.01
C ALA A 497 12.32 -31.33 -6.35
N GLY A 498 11.24 -31.49 -7.10
CA GLY A 498 11.22 -32.23 -8.36
C GLY A 498 9.82 -32.29 -8.96
N SER A 499 9.58 -33.28 -9.83
CA SER A 499 8.30 -33.49 -10.50
C SER A 499 8.06 -34.96 -10.87
N VAL A 500 6.82 -35.31 -11.19
CA VAL A 500 6.42 -36.60 -11.76
C VAL A 500 5.41 -36.41 -12.90
N SER A 501 5.59 -37.15 -13.99
CA SER A 501 4.76 -37.07 -15.20
C SER A 501 3.82 -38.26 -15.36
N SER A 502 2.59 -38.02 -15.79
CA SER A 502 1.61 -39.05 -16.12
C SER A 502 1.85 -39.70 -17.49
N THR A 503 1.04 -40.70 -17.85
CA THR A 503 0.74 -41.03 -19.25
C THR A 503 -0.20 -39.98 -19.86
N MET A 504 -0.42 -40.01 -21.18
CA MET A 504 -1.37 -39.12 -21.86
C MET A 504 -2.78 -39.24 -21.24
N GLN A 505 -3.32 -38.12 -20.75
CA GLN A 505 -4.69 -38.01 -20.24
C GLN A 505 -5.58 -37.35 -21.30
N VAL A 506 -6.87 -37.70 -21.29
CA VAL A 506 -7.90 -37.13 -22.15
C VAL A 506 -9.10 -36.77 -21.27
N TRP A 507 -9.61 -35.55 -21.42
CA TRP A 507 -10.76 -35.04 -20.68
C TRP A 507 -12.02 -35.06 -21.54
N ALA A 508 -13.18 -35.28 -20.93
CA ALA A 508 -14.43 -34.81 -21.53
C ALA A 508 -14.46 -33.27 -21.48
N SER A 509 -14.91 -32.64 -22.56
CA SER A 509 -14.91 -31.17 -22.68
C SER A 509 -15.71 -30.50 -21.55
N GLY A 510 -15.07 -29.57 -20.84
CA GLY A 510 -15.64 -28.87 -19.68
C GLY A 510 -15.60 -29.66 -18.37
N GLN A 511 -15.12 -30.91 -18.36
CA GLN A 511 -15.00 -31.69 -17.13
C GLN A 511 -13.78 -31.23 -16.30
N ALA A 512 -14.04 -30.82 -15.06
CA ALA A 512 -13.00 -30.64 -14.06
C ALA A 512 -12.58 -31.99 -13.45
N VAL A 513 -11.28 -32.25 -13.40
CA VAL A 513 -10.68 -33.46 -12.84
C VAL A 513 -9.62 -33.07 -11.81
N GLN A 514 -9.61 -33.75 -10.66
CA GLN A 514 -8.61 -33.57 -9.62
C GLN A 514 -7.43 -34.51 -9.82
N TYR A 515 -6.22 -33.98 -9.64
CA TYR A 515 -4.95 -34.69 -9.74
C TYR A 515 -4.15 -34.51 -8.45
N SER A 516 -3.46 -35.54 -7.98
CA SER A 516 -2.60 -35.45 -6.80
C SER A 516 -1.34 -36.33 -6.95
N LEU A 517 -0.34 -36.05 -6.12
CA LEU A 517 0.81 -36.93 -5.92
C LEU A 517 0.36 -38.18 -5.16
N ALA A 518 0.90 -39.33 -5.51
CA ALA A 518 0.52 -40.60 -4.89
C ALA A 518 1.69 -41.59 -4.83
N SER A 519 1.51 -42.66 -4.06
CA SER A 519 2.44 -43.79 -3.98
C SER A 519 1.75 -45.09 -4.37
N ASN A 520 2.44 -46.00 -5.05
CA ASN A 520 2.00 -47.39 -5.21
C ASN A 520 2.53 -48.33 -4.11
N ALA A 521 3.31 -47.82 -3.15
CA ALA A 521 3.85 -48.59 -2.02
C ALA A 521 3.46 -47.95 -0.69
N ALA A 522 2.76 -48.70 0.16
CA ALA A 522 2.10 -48.21 1.38
C ALA A 522 3.04 -47.61 2.45
N ASN A 523 4.34 -47.86 2.35
CA ASN A 523 5.38 -47.36 3.24
C ASN A 523 6.32 -46.32 2.61
N GLN A 524 6.14 -45.96 1.34
CA GLN A 524 6.97 -44.99 0.60
C GLN A 524 6.22 -43.71 0.28
N ASN A 525 6.94 -42.60 0.19
CA ASN A 525 6.37 -41.25 0.17
C ASN A 525 5.40 -41.08 1.36
N PRO A 526 5.94 -41.21 2.59
CA PRO A 526 5.16 -41.41 3.80
C PRO A 526 4.21 -40.25 4.04
N LEU A 527 2.92 -40.59 4.22
CA LEU A 527 1.86 -39.65 4.57
C LEU A 527 2.35 -38.62 5.60
N PRO A 528 2.28 -37.31 5.29
CA PRO A 528 2.38 -36.27 6.30
C PRO A 528 1.30 -36.53 7.35
N ILE A 529 1.73 -36.95 8.54
CA ILE A 529 0.87 -37.07 9.71
C ILE A 529 0.35 -35.68 10.01
N VAL A 530 -0.95 -35.51 9.84
CA VAL A 530 -1.60 -34.22 10.02
C VAL A 530 -1.60 -33.89 11.51
N TRP A 531 -0.93 -32.79 11.87
CA TRP A 531 -1.10 -32.13 13.17
C TRP A 531 -2.52 -31.55 13.26
N LYS A 532 -3.49 -32.37 13.68
CA LYS A 532 -4.89 -31.96 13.82
C LYS A 532 -5.07 -30.79 14.77
N ASN A 533 -4.24 -30.73 15.82
CA ASN A 533 -4.16 -29.56 16.69
C ASN A 533 -2.80 -29.51 17.41
N PHE A 534 -2.34 -28.30 17.72
CA PHE A 534 -1.36 -28.06 18.77
C PHE A 534 -1.67 -26.69 19.40
N ARG A 535 -1.74 -26.66 20.73
CA ARG A 535 -1.92 -25.45 21.55
C ARG A 535 -1.10 -25.55 22.83
N ALA A 536 -0.83 -24.39 23.40
CA ALA A 536 -0.19 -24.24 24.70
C ALA A 536 -0.99 -23.24 25.53
N ILE A 537 -1.26 -23.58 26.80
CA ILE A 537 -2.13 -22.81 27.70
C ILE A 537 -1.36 -22.54 28.99
N ALA A 538 -1.16 -21.27 29.33
CA ALA A 538 -0.61 -20.88 30.63
C ALA A 538 -1.66 -21.02 31.75
N ASN A 539 -1.20 -21.41 32.94
CA ASN A 539 -1.93 -21.36 34.19
C ASN A 539 -0.91 -21.07 35.32
N GLY A 540 -0.67 -19.78 35.59
CA GLY A 540 0.42 -19.35 36.46
C GLY A 540 1.79 -19.76 35.90
N GLU A 541 2.65 -20.34 36.74
CA GLU A 541 3.99 -20.85 36.37
C GLU A 541 3.98 -22.13 35.50
N VAL A 542 2.82 -22.58 35.02
CA VAL A 542 2.66 -23.87 34.36
C VAL A 542 2.10 -23.68 32.96
N VAL A 543 2.75 -24.29 31.95
CA VAL A 543 2.24 -24.35 30.58
C VAL A 543 1.78 -25.76 30.26
N LYS A 544 0.49 -25.92 30.00
CA LYS A 544 -0.07 -27.16 29.46
C LYS A 544 0.02 -27.15 27.94
N LEU A 545 0.82 -28.06 27.40
CA LEU A 545 0.97 -28.33 25.97
C LEU A 545 -0.03 -29.44 25.61
N GLU A 546 -0.84 -29.24 24.59
CA GLU A 546 -1.85 -30.22 24.12
C GLU A 546 -1.78 -30.33 22.60
N TRP A 547 -1.63 -31.55 22.09
CA TRP A 547 -1.61 -31.82 20.66
C TRP A 547 -2.44 -33.04 20.27
N MET A 548 -2.92 -33.02 19.03
CA MET A 548 -3.58 -34.14 18.39
C MET A 548 -2.88 -34.44 17.06
N ALA A 549 -2.54 -35.71 16.86
CA ALA A 549 -1.91 -36.23 15.64
C ALA A 549 -2.63 -37.51 15.18
N GLU A 550 -2.41 -37.95 13.93
CA GLU A 550 -2.87 -39.28 13.49
C GLU A 550 -2.14 -40.38 14.30
N SER A 551 -2.84 -41.50 14.55
CA SER A 551 -2.39 -42.55 15.48
C SER A 551 -1.41 -43.52 14.80
N GLU A 552 -0.11 -43.27 14.95
CA GLU A 552 0.96 -44.23 14.61
C GLU A 552 1.67 -44.75 15.87
N THR A 553 2.14 -46.00 15.82
CA THR A 553 2.90 -46.65 16.91
C THR A 553 4.40 -46.57 16.70
N GLY A 554 5.15 -46.33 17.77
CA GLY A 554 6.62 -46.43 17.80
C GLY A 554 7.37 -45.12 17.57
N LEU A 555 6.65 -44.03 17.31
CA LEU A 555 7.22 -42.67 17.25
C LEU A 555 7.26 -41.99 18.62
N TYR A 556 8.00 -40.90 18.74
CA TYR A 556 7.97 -40.00 19.90
C TYR A 556 7.87 -38.52 19.51
N TYR A 557 7.28 -37.73 20.41
CA TYR A 557 7.13 -36.30 20.28
C TYR A 557 8.18 -35.61 21.15
N GLN A 558 9.17 -34.98 20.55
CA GLN A 558 10.13 -34.11 21.22
C GLN A 558 9.56 -32.70 21.34
N LEU A 559 9.38 -32.24 22.57
CA LEU A 559 8.85 -30.91 22.89
C LEU A 559 10.01 -29.92 23.06
N GLU A 560 9.86 -28.73 22.48
CA GLU A 560 10.88 -27.69 22.48
C GLU A 560 10.29 -26.34 22.89
N LYS A 561 11.04 -25.54 23.67
CA LYS A 561 10.66 -24.18 24.11
C LYS A 561 11.68 -23.11 23.78
N SER A 562 11.21 -21.90 23.55
CA SER A 562 12.00 -20.72 23.19
C SER A 562 11.45 -19.47 23.89
N PHE A 563 12.34 -18.51 24.16
CA PHE A 563 11.99 -17.19 24.72
C PHE A 563 11.80 -16.11 23.63
N ASP A 564 12.40 -16.32 22.46
CA ASP A 564 12.45 -15.35 21.34
C ASP A 564 11.68 -15.83 20.09
N GLY A 565 11.26 -17.09 20.05
CA GLY A 565 10.60 -17.72 18.90
C GLY A 565 11.58 -18.21 17.82
N VAL A 566 12.89 -18.11 18.07
CA VAL A 566 13.97 -18.44 17.11
C VAL A 566 14.85 -19.55 17.65
N LEU A 567 15.42 -19.38 18.85
CA LEU A 567 16.29 -20.34 19.51
C LEU A 567 15.46 -21.26 20.40
N PHE A 568 15.28 -22.50 19.95
CA PHE A 568 14.53 -23.54 20.65
C PHE A 568 15.44 -24.48 21.43
N SER A 569 15.05 -24.76 22.67
CA SER A 569 15.70 -25.65 23.62
C SER A 569 14.81 -26.87 23.90
N TYR A 570 15.42 -28.02 24.18
CA TYR A 570 14.72 -29.26 24.52
C TYR A 570 13.95 -29.12 25.84
N VAL A 571 12.74 -29.69 25.90
CA VAL A 571 11.91 -29.79 27.13
C VAL A 571 11.78 -31.24 27.58
N ASN A 572 11.16 -32.09 26.76
CA ASN A 572 10.95 -33.50 27.07
C ASN A 572 10.59 -34.31 25.82
N ASN A 573 10.53 -35.64 25.95
CA ASN A 573 9.99 -36.57 24.96
C ASN A 573 8.72 -37.24 25.48
N VAL A 574 7.71 -37.40 24.62
CA VAL A 574 6.49 -38.16 24.91
C VAL A 574 6.30 -39.22 23.83
N HIS A 575 6.36 -40.50 24.20
CA HIS A 575 6.16 -41.61 23.27
C HIS A 575 4.69 -41.72 22.84
N SER A 576 4.47 -42.08 21.57
CA SER A 576 3.15 -42.49 21.08
C SER A 576 2.63 -43.74 21.81
N LYS A 577 1.31 -43.87 21.86
CA LYS A 577 0.61 -45.06 22.39
C LYS A 577 -0.41 -45.53 21.37
N TYR A 578 -0.54 -46.85 21.21
CA TYR A 578 -1.51 -47.44 20.31
C TYR A 578 -2.94 -46.97 20.64
N GLY A 579 -3.69 -46.53 19.63
CA GLY A 579 -5.05 -46.03 19.78
C GLY A 579 -5.16 -44.63 20.41
N VAL A 580 -4.04 -43.95 20.71
CA VAL A 580 -4.04 -42.60 21.29
C VAL A 580 -3.69 -41.57 20.23
N SER A 581 -4.65 -40.68 19.94
CA SER A 581 -4.47 -39.53 19.05
C SER A 581 -4.28 -38.20 19.80
N ASN A 582 -4.66 -38.14 21.07
CA ASN A 582 -4.57 -36.95 21.93
C ASN A 582 -3.47 -37.09 22.97
N TYR A 583 -2.58 -36.11 23.02
CA TYR A 583 -1.44 -36.07 23.91
C TYR A 583 -1.37 -34.74 24.64
N TYR A 584 -0.82 -34.77 25.85
CA TYR A 584 -0.51 -33.56 26.60
C TYR A 584 0.80 -33.69 27.37
N TYR A 585 1.41 -32.56 27.65
CA TYR A 585 2.55 -32.42 28.53
C TYR A 585 2.40 -31.14 29.36
N THR A 586 3.02 -31.11 30.53
CA THR A 586 2.95 -29.96 31.45
C THR A 586 4.37 -29.50 31.73
N ASP A 587 4.76 -28.37 31.13
CA ASP A 587 6.06 -27.72 31.40
C ASP A 587 5.90 -26.77 32.58
N ARG A 588 6.70 -26.94 33.63
CA ARG A 588 6.78 -25.99 34.74
C ARG A 588 7.84 -24.96 34.39
N VAL A 589 7.45 -23.70 34.34
CA VAL A 589 8.34 -22.57 34.07
C VAL A 589 9.07 -22.22 35.36
N GLU A 590 10.13 -22.97 35.66
CA GLU A 590 11.01 -22.66 36.78
C GLU A 590 11.72 -21.33 36.51
N THR A 591 11.57 -20.38 37.44
CA THR A 591 12.10 -19.00 37.37
C THR A 591 13.60 -18.89 37.66
N ILE A 592 14.31 -20.02 37.53
CA ILE A 592 15.73 -20.23 37.79
C ILE A 592 16.33 -20.62 36.44
N ASP A 593 16.79 -19.66 35.62
CA ASP A 593 18.23 -19.36 35.58
C ASP A 593 18.59 -17.98 34.98
N ARG A 594 17.63 -17.08 34.70
CA ARG A 594 17.91 -15.80 34.00
C ARG A 594 17.29 -14.53 34.59
N GLY A 595 16.57 -14.60 35.71
CA GLY A 595 15.92 -13.41 36.31
C GLY A 595 14.85 -12.75 35.42
N LEU A 596 14.37 -13.48 34.41
CA LEU A 596 13.31 -13.07 33.51
C LEU A 596 12.04 -13.85 33.88
N ASN A 597 11.00 -13.14 34.31
CA ASN A 597 9.63 -13.66 34.19
C ASN A 597 9.24 -13.48 32.72
N PRO A 598 9.16 -14.55 31.90
CA PRO A 598 8.83 -14.39 30.49
C PRO A 598 7.43 -13.78 30.36
N THR A 599 7.32 -12.62 29.71
CA THR A 599 6.01 -12.10 29.27
C THR A 599 5.41 -12.98 28.18
N GLN A 600 6.26 -13.74 27.48
CA GLN A 600 5.89 -14.72 26.48
C GLN A 600 6.87 -15.89 26.44
N LEU A 601 6.36 -17.08 26.11
CA LEU A 601 7.15 -18.24 25.68
C LEU A 601 6.63 -18.76 24.34
N PHE A 602 7.47 -19.44 23.59
CA PHE A 602 7.13 -20.10 22.34
C PHE A 602 7.41 -21.59 22.47
N TYR A 603 6.46 -22.42 22.04
CA TYR A 603 6.61 -23.87 22.02
C TYR A 603 6.42 -24.42 20.61
N ARG A 604 7.12 -25.52 20.32
CA ARG A 604 6.90 -26.37 19.15
C ARG A 604 7.10 -27.83 19.52
N ILE A 605 6.56 -28.73 18.71
CA ILE A 605 6.73 -30.18 18.87
C ILE A 605 7.34 -30.73 17.59
N SER A 606 8.30 -31.63 17.77
CA SER A 606 8.94 -32.43 16.75
C SER A 606 8.49 -33.87 16.88
N MET A 607 7.71 -34.36 15.93
CA MET A 607 7.39 -35.78 15.85
C MET A 607 8.56 -36.49 15.16
N ILE A 608 9.13 -37.50 15.81
CA ILE A 608 10.28 -38.27 15.33
C ILE A 608 9.86 -39.74 15.17
N LYS A 609 9.94 -40.24 13.94
CA LYS A 609 9.58 -41.61 13.55
C LYS A 609 10.72 -42.62 13.84
N PRO A 610 10.46 -43.94 13.79
CA PRO A 610 11.49 -44.97 14.01
C PRO A 610 12.71 -44.89 13.06
N ASP A 611 12.52 -44.33 11.87
CA ASP A 611 13.57 -44.07 10.87
C ASP A 611 14.37 -42.78 11.14
N SER A 612 14.14 -42.12 12.28
CA SER A 612 14.67 -40.80 12.65
C SER A 612 14.20 -39.61 11.80
N SER A 613 13.22 -39.79 10.90
CA SER A 613 12.61 -38.67 10.17
C SER A 613 11.79 -37.79 11.13
N ARG A 614 11.78 -36.47 10.86
CA ARG A 614 11.22 -35.43 11.75
C ARG A 614 10.16 -34.61 11.02
N SER A 615 9.01 -34.42 11.66
CA SER A 615 7.98 -33.44 11.26
C SER A 615 7.72 -32.44 12.39
N LEU A 616 7.55 -31.17 12.05
CA LEU A 616 7.38 -30.07 13.00
C LEU A 616 5.92 -29.61 13.07
N SER A 617 5.46 -29.29 14.28
CA SER A 617 4.23 -28.53 14.49
C SER A 617 4.41 -27.06 14.10
N LYS A 618 3.30 -26.32 13.98
CA LYS A 618 3.33 -24.86 14.10
C LYS A 618 3.98 -24.43 15.44
N ILE A 619 4.57 -23.24 15.47
CA ILE A 619 4.98 -22.61 16.73
C ILE A 619 3.73 -22.03 17.40
N VAL A 620 3.59 -22.21 18.71
CA VAL A 620 2.53 -21.58 19.52
C VAL A 620 3.14 -20.63 20.52
N ARG A 621 2.60 -19.41 20.58
CA ARG A 621 2.97 -18.37 21.54
C ARG A 621 2.06 -18.48 22.76
N VAL A 622 2.67 -18.55 23.94
CA VAL A 622 2.02 -18.45 25.24
C VAL A 622 2.36 -17.08 25.79
N GLN A 623 1.35 -16.32 26.20
CA GLN A 623 1.54 -15.05 26.90
C GLN A 623 1.16 -15.26 28.36
N PHE A 624 1.98 -14.73 29.28
CA PHE A 624 1.70 -14.79 30.71
C PHE A 624 1.07 -13.47 31.16
N ASP A 625 0.04 -13.56 31.99
CA ASP A 625 -0.59 -12.41 32.64
C ASP A 625 0.34 -11.87 33.74
N ASN A 626 1.41 -11.20 33.32
CA ASN A 626 2.42 -10.69 34.25
C ASN A 626 1.97 -9.40 34.92
N ASP A 627 2.03 -9.40 36.26
CA ASP A 627 2.05 -8.20 37.10
C ASP A 627 2.98 -7.13 36.50
N ILE A 628 2.48 -5.91 36.34
CA ILE A 628 3.24 -4.80 35.75
C ILE A 628 4.32 -4.33 36.73
N ILE A 629 5.58 -4.62 36.40
CA ILE A 629 6.76 -4.14 37.14
C ILE A 629 7.10 -2.73 36.66
N ILE A 630 6.97 -1.73 37.53
CA ILE A 630 7.51 -0.37 37.31
C ILE A 630 8.71 -0.17 38.25
N THR A 631 9.92 -0.19 37.69
CA THR A 631 11.14 0.24 38.38
C THR A 631 11.35 1.75 38.22
N PRO A 632 11.68 2.50 39.30
CA PRO A 632 12.03 3.91 39.15
C PRO A 632 13.39 4.08 38.47
N ARG A 633 13.44 4.92 37.43
CA ARG A 633 14.69 5.41 36.85
C ARG A 633 15.29 6.48 37.78
N ASN A 634 15.99 6.06 38.84
CA ASN A 634 17.23 6.66 39.37
C ASN A 634 17.68 5.98 40.68
N LEU A 635 18.96 5.63 40.74
CA LEU A 635 19.61 5.05 41.91
C LEU A 635 20.00 6.14 42.91
N GLN A 636 19.22 6.33 43.98
CA GLN A 636 19.67 6.47 45.37
C GLN A 636 18.51 6.87 46.29
N TYR A 637 18.34 6.11 47.38
CA TYR A 637 17.53 6.44 48.56
C TYR A 637 16.15 7.10 48.31
N ASN A 638 15.12 6.29 48.00
CA ASN A 638 13.75 6.54 48.48
C ASN A 638 12.81 5.32 48.25
N PRO A 639 11.63 5.27 48.91
CA PRO A 639 10.71 4.12 48.95
C PRO A 639 10.15 3.66 47.60
N THR A 640 9.77 2.38 47.50
CA THR A 640 9.01 1.86 46.35
C THR A 640 7.52 1.67 46.68
N THR A 641 6.65 2.32 45.91
CA THR A 641 5.18 2.28 46.03
C THR A 641 4.57 1.59 44.81
N PHE A 642 3.70 0.61 45.03
CA PHE A 642 3.03 -0.21 44.02
C PHE A 642 1.51 -0.17 44.23
N LEU A 643 0.72 -0.08 43.17
CA LEU A 643 -0.74 -0.23 43.21
C LEU A 643 -1.15 -1.30 42.19
N SER A 644 -1.84 -2.35 42.65
CA SER A 644 -2.49 -3.36 41.79
C SER A 644 -3.84 -3.72 42.40
N SER A 645 -4.90 -3.79 41.58
CA SER A 645 -6.22 -4.35 41.96
C SER A 645 -6.79 -3.87 43.31
N GLY A 646 -6.59 -2.59 43.65
CA GLY A 646 -7.06 -1.99 44.91
C GLY A 646 -6.16 -2.22 46.12
N LEU A 647 -4.94 -2.71 45.94
CA LEU A 647 -3.93 -2.94 46.97
C LEU A 647 -2.70 -2.03 46.75
N LEU A 648 -2.50 -1.08 47.65
CA LEU A 648 -1.28 -0.27 47.77
C LEU A 648 -0.25 -1.04 48.59
N LYS A 649 0.83 -1.48 47.95
CA LYS A 649 2.03 -2.01 48.62
C LYS A 649 3.07 -0.89 48.64
N MET A 650 3.76 -0.67 49.75
CA MET A 650 4.84 0.31 49.84
C MET A 650 6.01 -0.25 50.63
N ASN A 651 7.24 0.12 50.26
CA ASN A 651 8.45 -0.32 50.91
C ASN A 651 9.35 0.90 51.19
N PHE A 652 9.27 1.40 52.42
CA PHE A 652 10.10 2.46 52.98
C PHE A 652 11.11 1.81 53.93
N PRO A 653 12.32 1.42 53.49
CA PRO A 653 13.25 0.63 54.30
C PRO A 653 13.63 1.28 55.64
N ASP A 654 13.55 2.62 55.74
CA ASP A 654 13.93 3.39 56.93
C ASP A 654 12.79 3.61 57.95
N LEU A 655 11.57 3.09 57.69
CA LEU A 655 10.46 3.23 58.65
C LEU A 655 10.52 2.17 59.77
N ARG A 656 10.25 2.65 60.99
CA ARG A 656 10.17 1.79 62.19
C ARG A 656 8.86 1.00 62.20
N ASN A 657 8.85 -0.15 62.86
CA ASN A 657 7.67 -1.01 62.98
C ASN A 657 6.65 -0.46 63.99
N ILE A 658 6.03 0.68 63.64
CA ILE A 658 5.01 1.38 64.43
C ILE A 658 3.78 1.71 63.56
N GLN A 659 2.74 2.26 64.18
CA GLN A 659 1.58 2.77 63.45
C GLN A 659 1.82 4.18 62.90
N TYR A 660 1.39 4.40 61.65
CA TYR A 660 1.43 5.69 60.96
C TYR A 660 0.03 6.09 60.48
N VAL A 661 -0.23 7.39 60.37
CA VAL A 661 -1.37 7.93 59.63
C VAL A 661 -0.94 8.06 58.17
N LEU A 662 -1.58 7.27 57.29
CA LEU A 662 -1.50 7.43 55.84
C LEU A 662 -2.51 8.47 55.39
N THR A 663 -2.06 9.45 54.60
CA THR A 663 -2.90 10.43 53.91
C THR A 663 -2.48 10.46 52.43
N ILE A 664 -3.44 10.41 51.51
CA ILE A 664 -3.20 10.62 50.07
C ILE A 664 -3.88 11.93 49.67
N VAL A 665 -3.16 12.80 48.97
CA VAL A 665 -3.67 14.07 48.46
C VAL A 665 -3.43 14.20 46.96
N ASP A 666 -4.32 14.88 46.23
CA ASP A 666 -4.04 15.28 44.86
C ASP A 666 -3.08 16.50 44.79
N ILE A 667 -2.73 16.92 43.58
CA ILE A 667 -1.85 18.08 43.34
C ILE A 667 -2.42 19.41 43.83
N SER A 668 -3.72 19.51 44.10
CA SER A 668 -4.36 20.70 44.70
C SER A 668 -4.33 20.68 46.24
N GLY A 669 -3.86 19.59 46.85
CA GLY A 669 -3.79 19.39 48.30
C GLY A 669 -5.06 18.80 48.92
N ARG A 670 -6.09 18.49 48.12
CA ARG A 670 -7.33 17.87 48.59
C ARG A 670 -7.06 16.42 49.01
N VAL A 671 -7.56 16.03 50.19
CA VAL A 671 -7.40 14.67 50.74
C VAL A 671 -8.33 13.69 50.04
N LEU A 672 -7.74 12.69 49.37
CA LEU A 672 -8.44 11.60 48.69
C LEU A 672 -8.59 10.36 49.57
N TYR A 673 -7.67 10.14 50.51
CA TYR A 673 -7.72 9.05 51.48
C TYR A 673 -7.01 9.45 52.77
N LYS A 674 -7.52 8.98 53.93
CA LYS A 674 -6.84 9.11 55.22
C LYS A 674 -7.19 7.92 56.13
N GLY A 675 -6.18 7.25 56.69
CA GLY A 675 -6.38 6.07 57.52
C GLY A 675 -5.14 5.68 58.35
N MET A 676 -5.34 4.85 59.37
CA MET A 676 -4.25 4.27 60.17
C MET A 676 -3.69 3.03 59.47
N ILE A 677 -2.36 2.89 59.44
CA ILE A 677 -1.65 1.73 58.90
C ILE A 677 -0.56 1.26 59.87
N SER A 678 -0.16 -0.01 59.74
CA SER A 678 1.03 -0.56 60.42
C SER A 678 2.15 -0.78 59.41
N VAL A 679 3.39 -0.46 59.80
CA VAL A 679 4.61 -0.79 59.05
C VAL A 679 5.21 -2.07 59.64
N ILE A 680 5.66 -2.99 58.78
CA ILE A 680 6.39 -4.21 59.16
C ILE A 680 7.63 -4.34 58.28
N ASN A 681 8.81 -4.22 58.90
CA ASN A 681 10.14 -4.25 58.28
C ASN A 681 10.24 -3.30 57.07
N GLY A 682 9.87 -2.03 57.30
CA GLY A 682 9.79 -1.00 56.27
C GLY A 682 8.63 -1.13 55.28
N LYS A 683 7.87 -2.24 55.30
CA LYS A 683 6.82 -2.53 54.32
C LYS A 683 5.42 -2.19 54.85
N VAL A 684 4.58 -1.67 53.96
CA VAL A 684 3.16 -1.38 54.16
C VAL A 684 2.36 -2.16 53.12
N TYR A 685 1.27 -2.76 53.55
CA TYR A 685 0.29 -3.40 52.69
C TYR A 685 -1.10 -2.90 53.11
N THR A 686 -1.77 -2.12 52.28
CA THR A 686 -3.11 -1.58 52.59
C THR A 686 -4.00 -1.58 51.35
N ARG A 687 -5.29 -1.92 51.51
CA ARG A 687 -6.27 -1.83 50.42
C ARG A 687 -6.87 -0.44 50.37
N ILE A 688 -6.97 0.12 49.16
CA ILE A 688 -7.56 1.43 48.88
C ILE A 688 -8.39 1.30 47.60
N SER A 689 -9.62 1.80 47.61
CA SER A 689 -10.48 1.78 46.42
C SER A 689 -9.91 2.70 45.34
N LEU A 690 -9.67 2.15 44.14
CA LEU A 690 -9.02 2.85 43.03
C LEU A 690 -9.92 3.89 42.32
N GLY A 691 -11.24 3.85 42.54
CA GLY A 691 -12.22 4.68 41.80
C GLY A 691 -12.08 6.20 41.98
N VAL A 692 -11.17 6.66 42.85
CA VAL A 692 -10.89 8.09 43.11
C VAL A 692 -9.46 8.49 42.68
N LEU A 693 -8.67 7.56 42.13
CA LEU A 693 -7.22 7.73 41.94
C LEU A 693 -6.74 7.55 40.48
N SER A 694 -7.63 7.26 39.53
CA SER A 694 -7.26 6.99 38.13
C SER A 694 -6.76 8.22 37.37
N ASN A 695 -5.64 8.06 36.65
CA ASN A 695 -5.09 9.01 35.67
C ASN A 695 -4.68 10.39 36.22
N MET A 696 -4.17 10.46 37.44
CA MET A 696 -3.62 11.71 37.99
C MET A 696 -2.37 11.52 38.87
N PRO A 697 -1.52 12.56 39.02
CA PRO A 697 -0.47 12.57 40.04
C PRO A 697 -1.08 12.73 41.43
N VAL A 698 -0.60 11.95 42.40
CA VAL A 698 -0.97 12.09 43.82
C VAL A 698 0.26 12.08 44.71
N PHE A 699 0.15 12.68 45.90
CA PHE A 699 1.16 12.60 46.95
C PHE A 699 0.69 11.68 48.07
N ILE A 700 1.47 10.65 48.34
CA ILE A 700 1.35 9.79 49.52
C ILE A 700 2.11 10.45 50.67
N GLN A 701 1.47 10.57 51.83
CA GLN A 701 2.03 11.16 53.04
C GLN A 701 1.87 10.19 54.22
N LEU A 702 2.94 9.93 54.95
CA LEU A 702 2.93 9.14 56.19
C LEU A 702 3.32 10.04 57.35
N ARG A 703 2.58 10.00 58.46
CA ARG A 703 2.91 10.72 59.70
C ARG A 703 2.93 9.78 60.91
N ASP A 704 3.98 9.85 61.74
CA ASP A 704 4.04 9.11 63.01
C ASP A 704 3.32 9.84 64.15
N ARG A 705 3.31 9.24 65.36
CA ARG A 705 2.64 9.80 66.53
C ARG A 705 3.35 11.01 67.17
N ILE A 706 4.59 11.32 66.78
CA ILE A 706 5.37 12.45 67.30
C ILE A 706 5.53 13.60 66.29
N GLY A 707 5.02 13.42 65.07
CA GLY A 707 4.85 14.48 64.07
C GLY A 707 5.73 14.35 62.82
N ASN A 708 6.66 13.38 62.76
CA ASN A 708 7.54 13.22 61.61
C ASN A 708 6.74 12.85 60.36
N LYS A 709 7.03 13.50 59.24
CA LYS A 709 6.28 13.37 57.98
C LYS A 709 7.18 12.89 56.84
N PHE A 710 6.79 11.79 56.21
CA PHE A 710 7.34 11.33 54.93
C PHE A 710 6.36 11.68 53.80
N THR A 711 6.85 12.02 52.61
CA THR A 711 6.01 12.38 51.47
C THR A 711 6.64 11.91 50.16
N GLN A 712 5.85 11.28 49.29
CA GLN A 712 6.28 10.80 47.97
C GLN A 712 5.22 11.10 46.91
N LYS A 713 5.66 11.59 45.75
CA LYS A 713 4.80 11.77 44.57
C LYS A 713 4.77 10.47 43.75
N ILE A 714 3.57 10.07 43.31
CA ILE A 714 3.38 8.96 42.37
C ILE A 714 2.49 9.41 41.20
N MET A 715 2.66 8.76 40.05
CA MET A 715 1.70 8.82 38.94
C MET A 715 0.87 7.55 38.97
N VAL A 716 -0.45 7.67 38.95
CA VAL A 716 -1.37 6.53 38.81
C VAL A 716 -1.91 6.51 37.39
N THR A 717 -1.34 5.68 36.53
CA THR A 717 -1.82 5.42 35.17
C THR A 717 -2.76 4.22 35.18
N GLY A 718 -4.01 4.42 34.81
CA GLY A 718 -4.94 3.34 34.49
C GLY A 718 -4.66 2.75 33.11
N ILE A 719 -5.27 1.58 32.86
CA ILE A 719 -5.42 0.97 31.54
C ILE A 719 -6.63 1.61 30.86
#